data_AF-A0A971BE01-F1
#
_entry.id   AF-A0A971BE01-F1
#
_cell.length_a   1.000
_cell.length_b   1.000
_cell.length_c   1.000
_cell.angle_alpha   90.00
_cell.angle_beta   90.00
_cell.angle_gamma   90.00
#
_symmetry.space_group_name_H-M   'P 1'
#
loop_
_entity.id
_entity.type
_entity.pdbx_description
1 polymer ?
#
loop_
_entity_poly.entity_id
_entity_poly.type
_entity_poly.pdbx_seq_one_letter_code
_entity_poly.pdbx_strand_id
1 'polypeptide(L)'
;MKKICLALLAVSVFAFTACEDFLEEEVVSSLTQDYYKSREGLESLCQGSYKILRYKGDYNQGEYLFGANNDIEVYSWSNADRIVNGSYAPDAWGNAVTGGQRITPFVNNLIGAVTTGQKFTEGCYPSIGACNIFLENYADLSAADQTALAKRKGEILFLRTYSYYLISNVVGPCPLILKSYKGMPDNFYFPKASLETLYTQLIGDMRTAVELLPQETYTITSSNFGRITKQAAAHFLSKLYLHRAQAAGWASSTHDDLKMLYKGNVATDLDSAIYYSTMVIDFMDDNNPNYGGLATDFGDLWKIEASSTNTRDGQKEILLSAQYEPTQTYNGRYGDASAISLTHVYNSNHTNQDAGILRDINYGRPYATLMPSDWAYDAFTDKANDSRYYKSFLTNYYTTDVSKNAKAWDAGTALYYNTYLKPAGADSAKAGVKRGIKALDLYNASYENVGLVYVENSKDQPYDSLWVMSQPYVMNVRWMVGSPNNAGYFDKSGNTITGIKAGAAADPANPIITNYAAEGRKIYYRLAGANGAGFGIDRDMAKASAWYMGARKWLDRTRGKGTNANGSQSFDTPIFRLAETYLIRAEAYGRKGLYPQAINDLNVLRKRAAYHPNEKRDPVLVKAEASVLAGTAVIPAAEKTYPYTVTTDSYAAIAIDGTEWDGVSAKSVKENYPVEATTTLDRFIHFIYNERGRELIFELTMTEDLHNAGILYERVRDRDMLGAKATFTGTASHPFPVDDLGGAGTVGAKGVGKGNFDRYHTFKPWPNAFLELLTDENGDALDAAGKAAFQNPGY
;
A
#
# COMPACT_ATOMS: atom_id res chain seq x y z
N MET A 1 -19.44 61.61 -68.88
CA MET A 1 -19.75 61.38 -67.45
C MET A 1 -20.95 60.45 -67.22
N LYS A 2 -22.08 60.54 -67.95
CA LYS A 2 -23.23 59.63 -67.74
C LYS A 2 -23.01 58.12 -68.06
N LYS A 3 -22.02 57.77 -68.89
CA LYS A 3 -21.71 56.35 -69.21
C LYS A 3 -20.73 55.67 -68.25
N ILE A 4 -20.06 56.43 -67.37
CA ILE A 4 -19.15 55.89 -66.33
C ILE A 4 -19.95 55.57 -65.05
N CYS A 5 -21.00 56.34 -64.75
CA CYS A 5 -21.85 56.10 -63.59
C CYS A 5 -22.71 54.83 -63.70
N LEU A 6 -23.14 54.43 -64.90
CA LEU A 6 -23.90 53.17 -65.08
C LEU A 6 -23.01 51.92 -64.96
N ALA A 7 -21.73 52.00 -65.31
CA ALA A 7 -20.78 50.90 -65.14
C ALA A 7 -20.44 50.69 -63.65
N LEU A 8 -20.34 51.76 -62.87
CA LEU A 8 -20.12 51.69 -61.43
C LEU A 8 -21.36 51.21 -60.65
N LEU A 9 -22.58 51.47 -61.15
CA LEU A 9 -23.81 50.97 -60.53
C LEU A 9 -24.10 49.48 -60.85
N ALA A 10 -23.63 48.98 -62.00
CA ALA A 10 -23.76 47.57 -62.36
C ALA A 10 -22.75 46.67 -61.61
N VAL A 11 -21.59 47.23 -61.21
CA VAL A 11 -20.57 46.52 -60.42
C VAL A 11 -20.93 46.48 -58.92
N SER A 12 -21.71 47.44 -58.40
CA SER A 12 -22.13 47.43 -56.99
C SER A 12 -23.29 46.48 -56.68
N VAL A 13 -24.06 46.04 -57.68
CA VAL A 13 -25.17 45.08 -57.49
C VAL A 13 -24.69 43.61 -57.44
N PHE A 14 -23.47 43.32 -57.92
CA PHE A 14 -22.87 41.97 -57.79
C PHE A 14 -22.08 41.76 -56.48
N ALA A 15 -21.93 42.79 -55.63
CA ALA A 15 -21.17 42.69 -54.38
C ALA A 15 -22.00 42.24 -53.16
N PHE A 16 -23.31 42.00 -53.31
CA PHE A 16 -24.21 41.59 -52.21
C PHE A 16 -24.88 40.23 -52.43
N THR A 17 -24.19 39.29 -53.10
CA THR A 17 -24.47 37.86 -52.90
C THR A 17 -23.43 37.33 -51.92
N ALA A 18 -23.63 37.62 -50.64
CA ALA A 18 -22.97 36.86 -49.59
C ALA A 18 -23.57 35.45 -49.66
N CYS A 19 -22.81 34.50 -50.19
CA CYS A 19 -23.01 33.10 -49.85
C CYS A 19 -22.86 32.98 -48.33
N GLU A 20 -23.94 32.72 -47.61
CA GLU A 20 -23.87 32.33 -46.19
C GLU A 20 -23.12 31.00 -46.00
N ASP A 21 -22.89 30.22 -47.06
CA ASP A 21 -22.24 28.90 -47.00
C ASP A 21 -20.69 28.91 -47.22
N PHE A 22 -20.03 30.06 -47.38
CA PHE A 22 -18.58 30.08 -47.70
C PHE A 22 -17.65 29.93 -46.48
N LEU A 23 -18.18 29.93 -45.26
CA LEU A 23 -17.40 29.82 -44.01
C LEU A 23 -18.03 28.83 -43.02
N GLU A 24 -18.55 27.69 -43.49
CA GLU A 24 -18.51 26.48 -42.66
C GLU A 24 -17.14 25.81 -42.88
N GLU A 25 -16.17 26.24 -42.08
CA GLU A 25 -14.89 25.54 -41.98
C GLU A 25 -15.15 24.22 -41.25
N GLU A 26 -15.50 23.15 -41.99
CA GLU A 26 -15.46 21.80 -41.44
C GLU A 26 -14.00 21.54 -41.04
N VAL A 27 -13.73 21.51 -39.73
CA VAL A 27 -12.41 21.20 -39.22
C VAL A 27 -12.18 19.69 -39.38
N VAL A 28 -11.82 19.25 -40.59
CA VAL A 28 -11.64 17.84 -40.96
C VAL A 28 -10.53 17.14 -40.15
N SER A 29 -9.66 17.90 -39.47
CA SER A 29 -8.51 17.39 -38.72
C SER A 29 -8.60 17.53 -37.19
N SER A 30 -9.70 18.06 -36.63
CA SER A 30 -9.86 18.19 -35.17
C SER A 30 -11.20 17.64 -34.68
N LEU A 31 -11.15 16.81 -33.63
CA LEU A 31 -12.35 16.35 -32.93
C LEU A 31 -13.04 17.54 -32.26
N THR A 32 -14.20 17.94 -32.79
CA THR A 32 -15.04 18.97 -32.15
C THR A 32 -15.85 18.36 -31.01
N GLN A 33 -16.41 19.18 -30.11
CA GLN A 33 -17.30 18.68 -29.07
C GLN A 33 -18.55 17.97 -29.63
N ASP A 34 -18.92 18.24 -30.89
CA ASP A 34 -20.02 17.55 -31.56
C ASP A 34 -19.74 16.07 -31.81
N TYR A 35 -18.47 15.65 -31.87
CA TYR A 35 -18.13 14.24 -31.94
C TYR A 35 -18.72 13.45 -30.77
N TYR A 36 -18.72 14.02 -29.57
CA TYR A 36 -19.26 13.40 -28.36
C TYR A 36 -20.79 13.38 -28.30
N LYS A 37 -21.49 13.89 -29.32
CA LYS A 37 -22.94 13.71 -29.50
C LYS A 37 -23.29 12.45 -30.31
N SER A 38 -22.29 11.79 -30.89
CA SER A 38 -22.46 10.53 -31.63
C SER A 38 -22.24 9.31 -30.73
N ARG A 39 -22.77 8.16 -31.15
CA ARG A 39 -22.55 6.88 -30.48
C ARG A 39 -21.07 6.51 -30.41
N GLU A 40 -20.36 6.68 -31.53
CA GLU A 40 -18.94 6.38 -31.67
C GLU A 40 -18.08 7.30 -30.78
N GLY A 41 -18.45 8.57 -30.70
CA GLY A 41 -17.77 9.51 -29.82
C GLY A 41 -17.96 9.20 -28.35
N LEU A 42 -19.17 8.79 -27.94
CA LEU A 42 -19.43 8.36 -26.58
C LEU A 42 -18.72 7.05 -26.21
N GLU A 43 -18.63 6.09 -27.12
CA GLU A 43 -17.79 4.89 -26.92
C GLU A 43 -16.32 5.27 -26.68
N SER A 44 -15.76 6.18 -27.49
CA SER A 44 -14.38 6.67 -27.34
C SER A 44 -14.18 7.44 -26.04
N LEU A 45 -15.14 8.28 -25.64
CA LEU A 45 -15.11 9.01 -24.37
C LEU A 45 -15.14 8.06 -23.18
N CYS A 46 -15.94 6.99 -23.25
CA CYS A 46 -15.97 5.96 -22.23
C CYS A 46 -14.60 5.30 -22.07
N GLN A 47 -13.93 4.91 -23.17
CA GLN A 47 -12.60 4.32 -23.14
C GLN A 47 -11.57 5.27 -22.53
N GLY A 48 -11.57 6.55 -22.93
CA GLY A 48 -10.66 7.57 -22.38
C GLY A 48 -10.87 7.84 -20.89
N SER A 49 -12.06 7.58 -20.37
CA SER A 49 -12.40 7.81 -18.95
C SER A 49 -11.80 6.77 -17.99
N TYR A 50 -11.37 5.60 -18.48
CA TYR A 50 -10.75 4.56 -17.64
C TYR A 50 -9.43 4.98 -16.99
N LYS A 51 -8.77 6.03 -17.49
CA LYS A 51 -7.48 6.52 -16.99
C LYS A 51 -7.48 6.76 -15.48
N ILE A 52 -8.60 7.17 -14.90
CA ILE A 52 -8.71 7.45 -13.45
C ILE A 52 -8.43 6.22 -12.58
N LEU A 53 -8.65 5.01 -13.08
CA LEU A 53 -8.33 3.78 -12.35
C LEU A 53 -6.83 3.68 -12.03
N ARG A 54 -5.98 4.31 -12.83
CA ARG A 54 -4.52 4.31 -12.65
C ARG A 54 -4.04 5.29 -11.58
N TYR A 55 -4.88 6.21 -11.09
CA TYR A 55 -4.44 7.31 -10.21
C TYR A 55 -3.63 6.84 -8.99
N LYS A 56 -4.08 5.75 -8.34
CA LYS A 56 -3.38 5.20 -7.18
C LYS A 56 -2.00 4.63 -7.52
N GLY A 57 -1.86 4.05 -8.71
CA GLY A 57 -0.65 3.36 -9.15
C GLY A 57 0.28 4.16 -10.06
N ASP A 58 -0.15 5.36 -10.48
CA ASP A 58 0.63 6.26 -11.32
C ASP A 58 1.60 7.08 -10.46
N TYR A 59 2.87 6.67 -10.44
CA TYR A 59 3.97 7.37 -9.78
C TYR A 59 3.67 7.69 -8.29
N ASN A 60 4.29 8.73 -7.73
CA ASN A 60 4.25 9.03 -6.30
C ASN A 60 2.88 9.56 -5.80
N GLN A 61 1.98 10.07 -6.63
CA GLN A 61 0.82 10.82 -6.11
C GLN A 61 -0.17 9.96 -5.35
N GLY A 62 -0.57 8.85 -5.98
CA GLY A 62 -1.44 7.87 -5.37
C GLY A 62 -0.81 7.25 -4.12
N GLU A 63 0.48 6.92 -4.20
CA GLU A 63 1.24 6.34 -3.10
C GLU A 63 1.30 7.25 -1.87
N TYR A 64 1.52 8.56 -2.04
CA TYR A 64 1.62 9.49 -0.91
C TYR A 64 0.26 9.77 -0.26
N LEU A 65 -0.83 9.75 -1.02
CA LEU A 65 -2.17 9.97 -0.48
C LEU A 65 -2.79 8.71 0.13
N PHE A 66 -2.62 7.57 -0.53
CA PHE A 66 -3.28 6.30 -0.19
C PHE A 66 -2.33 5.26 0.45
N GLY A 67 -1.03 5.54 0.49
CA GLY A 67 -0.03 4.75 1.20
C GLY A 67 0.39 5.37 2.55
N ALA A 68 0.10 6.64 2.80
CA ALA A 68 0.32 7.25 4.11
C ALA A 68 -0.78 6.84 5.12
N ASN A 69 -0.49 6.92 6.41
CA ASN A 69 -1.43 6.65 7.52
C ASN A 69 -1.96 5.22 7.59
N ASN A 70 -1.24 4.20 7.14
CA ASN A 70 -1.74 2.82 7.22
C ASN A 70 -0.61 1.84 7.60
N ASP A 71 -0.75 0.56 7.26
CA ASP A 71 0.24 -0.45 7.60
C ASP A 71 1.58 -0.29 6.84
N ILE A 72 1.71 0.68 5.92
CA ILE A 72 2.98 1.10 5.29
C ILE A 72 3.33 2.57 5.62
N GLU A 73 4.60 2.92 5.44
CA GLU A 73 5.17 4.27 5.54
C GLU A 73 5.64 4.73 4.15
N VAL A 74 5.52 6.03 3.85
CA VAL A 74 5.90 6.62 2.55
C VAL A 74 6.97 7.70 2.75
N TYR A 75 8.01 7.68 1.93
CA TYR A 75 9.09 8.68 1.94
C TYR A 75 9.79 8.78 0.59
N SER A 76 10.53 9.86 0.33
CA SER A 76 11.02 10.13 -1.04
C SER A 76 12.48 9.77 -1.26
N TRP A 77 13.41 10.43 -0.55
CA TRP A 77 14.86 10.32 -0.84
C TRP A 77 15.74 10.40 0.40
N SER A 78 15.18 10.82 1.53
CA SER A 78 15.93 11.06 2.76
C SER A 78 15.17 10.56 3.98
N ASN A 79 15.91 10.25 5.04
CA ASN A 79 15.30 10.01 6.35
C ASN A 79 14.53 11.23 6.87
N ALA A 80 14.90 12.45 6.45
CA ALA A 80 14.14 13.66 6.78
C ALA A 80 12.74 13.64 6.14
N ASP A 81 12.61 13.21 4.87
CA ASP A 81 11.29 13.02 4.23
C ASP A 81 10.47 11.94 4.94
N ARG A 82 11.13 10.88 5.44
CA ARG A 82 10.47 9.85 6.24
C ARG A 82 9.99 10.39 7.59
N ILE A 83 10.75 11.27 8.26
CA ILE A 83 10.28 11.92 9.49
C ILE A 83 9.08 12.81 9.18
N VAL A 84 9.15 13.59 8.10
CA VAL A 84 8.11 14.55 7.76
C VAL A 84 6.81 13.86 7.33
N ASN A 85 6.90 12.89 6.41
CA ASN A 85 5.73 12.19 5.87
C ASN A 85 5.30 10.99 6.73
N GLY A 86 6.25 10.31 7.39
CA GLY A 86 6.01 9.11 8.19
C GLY A 86 5.83 9.37 9.69
N SER A 87 6.45 10.41 10.27
CA SER A 87 6.16 10.90 11.63
C SER A 87 5.11 12.04 11.65
N TYR A 88 4.47 12.29 10.50
CA TYR A 88 3.36 13.22 10.32
C TYR A 88 3.60 14.60 10.94
N ALA A 89 4.77 15.17 10.65
CA ALA A 89 5.13 16.48 11.16
C ALA A 89 4.30 17.59 10.46
N PRO A 90 3.98 18.71 11.12
CA PRO A 90 3.04 19.72 10.57
C PRO A 90 3.45 20.27 9.20
N ASP A 91 4.74 20.23 8.87
CA ASP A 91 5.29 20.63 7.59
C ASP A 91 4.90 19.71 6.42
N ALA A 92 4.38 18.50 6.67
CA ALA A 92 3.72 17.66 5.67
C ALA A 92 2.23 17.93 5.50
N TRP A 93 1.57 18.42 6.56
CA TRP A 93 0.11 18.41 6.69
C TRP A 93 -0.53 19.80 6.60
N GLY A 94 0.25 20.88 6.61
CA GLY A 94 -0.28 22.24 6.50
C GLY A 94 -0.85 22.61 5.12
N ASN A 95 -1.86 23.48 5.10
CA ASN A 95 -2.50 24.00 3.88
C ASN A 95 -1.60 24.91 3.01
N ALA A 96 -0.50 25.45 3.59
CA ALA A 96 0.44 26.36 2.95
C ALA A 96 1.77 25.69 2.52
N VAL A 97 1.86 24.36 2.60
CA VAL A 97 3.10 23.63 2.31
C VAL A 97 3.41 23.63 0.81
N THR A 98 4.59 24.13 0.44
CA THR A 98 5.08 24.21 -0.94
C THR A 98 6.26 23.25 -1.14
N GLY A 99 6.03 22.14 -1.85
CA GLY A 99 7.08 21.18 -2.19
C GLY A 99 6.54 19.83 -2.66
N GLY A 100 7.07 19.30 -3.76
CA GLY A 100 6.54 18.11 -4.46
C GLY A 100 6.66 16.76 -3.72
N GLN A 101 6.87 16.78 -2.40
CA GLN A 101 7.06 15.60 -1.54
C GLN A 101 6.22 15.71 -0.26
N ARG A 102 5.09 16.43 -0.33
CA ARG A 102 4.23 16.82 0.79
C ARG A 102 2.76 16.66 0.39
N ILE A 103 1.84 16.56 1.35
CA ILE A 103 0.44 16.14 1.11
C ILE A 103 -0.33 17.12 0.21
N THR A 104 -0.29 18.42 0.49
CA THR A 104 -1.14 19.44 -0.17
C THR A 104 -0.96 19.51 -1.69
N PRO A 105 0.27 19.47 -2.25
CA PRO A 105 0.47 19.35 -3.69
C PRO A 105 -0.12 18.08 -4.33
N PHE A 106 -0.14 16.96 -3.61
CA PHE A 106 -0.78 15.74 -4.11
C PHE A 106 -2.31 15.83 -4.08
N VAL A 107 -2.88 16.48 -3.06
CA VAL A 107 -4.33 16.80 -3.05
C VAL A 107 -4.70 17.69 -4.24
N ASN A 108 -3.89 18.71 -4.55
CA ASN A 108 -4.06 19.54 -5.75
C ASN A 108 -4.12 18.69 -7.03
N ASN A 109 -3.21 17.72 -7.17
CA ASN A 109 -3.22 16.82 -8.31
C ASN A 109 -4.46 15.90 -8.32
N LEU A 110 -4.88 15.38 -7.16
CA LEU A 110 -6.09 14.55 -7.04
C LEU A 110 -7.34 15.27 -7.54
N ILE A 111 -7.50 16.55 -7.17
CA ILE A 111 -8.68 17.34 -7.55
C ILE A 111 -8.55 17.95 -8.97
N GLY A 112 -7.43 17.75 -9.65
CA GLY A 112 -7.29 18.03 -11.08
C GLY A 112 -6.43 19.22 -11.47
N ALA A 113 -5.50 19.66 -10.61
CA ALA A 113 -4.46 20.58 -11.01
C ALA A 113 -3.48 19.90 -11.99
N VAL A 114 -3.44 20.39 -13.24
CA VAL A 114 -2.51 19.93 -14.28
C VAL A 114 -1.33 20.89 -14.33
N THR A 115 -0.15 20.45 -13.90
CA THR A 115 1.09 21.19 -14.19
C THR A 115 1.53 20.90 -15.62
N THR A 116 1.74 21.94 -16.43
CA THR A 116 2.09 21.88 -17.86
C THR A 116 3.31 21.00 -18.22
N GLY A 117 4.15 20.65 -17.24
CA GLY A 117 5.30 19.76 -17.42
C GLY A 117 5.09 18.29 -17.01
N GLN A 118 3.92 17.88 -16.51
CA GLN A 118 3.74 16.52 -15.98
C GLN A 118 2.45 15.86 -16.49
N LYS A 119 2.61 14.80 -17.31
CA LYS A 119 1.53 14.05 -17.97
C LYS A 119 0.92 12.95 -17.07
N PHE A 120 0.31 13.31 -15.94
CA PHE A 120 -0.39 12.31 -15.10
C PHE A 120 -1.85 12.14 -15.50
N THR A 121 -2.54 11.21 -14.84
CA THR A 121 -4.01 11.29 -14.73
C THR A 121 -4.40 12.71 -14.32
N GLU A 122 -5.35 13.31 -15.04
CA GLU A 122 -5.85 14.68 -14.86
C GLU A 122 -6.62 14.89 -13.53
N GLY A 123 -6.55 13.95 -12.59
CA GLY A 123 -7.31 13.96 -11.35
C GLY A 123 -8.80 13.66 -11.54
N CYS A 124 -9.54 13.86 -10.47
CA CYS A 124 -10.91 13.39 -10.32
C CYS A 124 -11.94 14.34 -10.95
N TYR A 125 -11.85 15.67 -10.76
CA TYR A 125 -12.86 16.59 -11.34
C TYR A 125 -12.84 16.64 -12.87
N PRO A 126 -11.69 16.63 -13.56
CA PRO A 126 -11.68 16.47 -15.02
C PRO A 126 -12.27 15.13 -15.48
N SER A 127 -11.99 14.04 -14.75
CA SER A 127 -12.59 12.72 -15.02
C SER A 127 -14.11 12.71 -14.80
N ILE A 128 -14.60 13.39 -13.77
CA ILE A 128 -16.03 13.61 -13.50
C ILE A 128 -16.66 14.44 -14.64
N GLY A 129 -15.97 15.47 -15.12
CA GLY A 129 -16.41 16.28 -16.26
C GLY A 129 -16.62 15.42 -17.52
N ALA A 130 -15.68 14.55 -17.85
CA ALA A 130 -15.81 13.60 -18.96
C ALA A 130 -17.01 12.65 -18.78
N CYS A 131 -17.22 12.14 -17.55
CA CYS A 131 -18.38 11.31 -17.23
C CYS A 131 -19.70 12.08 -17.39
N ASN A 132 -19.77 13.33 -16.96
CA ASN A 132 -20.97 14.15 -17.06
C ASN A 132 -21.28 14.50 -18.53
N ILE A 133 -20.26 14.81 -19.35
CA ILE A 133 -20.44 14.99 -20.81
C ILE A 133 -21.04 13.73 -21.43
N PHE A 134 -20.54 12.54 -21.07
CA PHE A 134 -21.11 11.29 -21.56
C PHE A 134 -22.57 11.16 -21.17
N LEU A 135 -22.91 11.37 -19.90
CA LEU A 135 -24.26 11.14 -19.38
C LEU A 135 -25.29 12.11 -19.94
N GLU A 136 -24.91 13.38 -20.14
CA GLU A 136 -25.77 14.39 -20.77
C GLU A 136 -26.02 14.04 -22.24
N ASN A 137 -24.97 13.83 -23.03
CA ASN A 137 -25.13 13.50 -24.45
C ASN A 137 -25.80 12.13 -24.67
N TYR A 138 -25.58 11.16 -23.78
CA TYR A 138 -26.29 9.88 -23.82
C TYR A 138 -27.80 10.07 -23.68
N ALA A 139 -28.25 11.02 -22.85
CA ALA A 139 -29.68 11.28 -22.66
C ALA A 139 -30.35 11.84 -23.93
N ASP A 140 -29.57 12.52 -24.78
CA ASP A 140 -30.02 13.10 -26.04
C ASP A 140 -29.94 12.13 -27.23
N LEU A 141 -29.35 10.94 -27.05
CA LEU A 141 -29.27 9.91 -28.09
C LEU A 141 -30.64 9.29 -28.42
N SER A 142 -30.74 8.67 -29.61
CA SER A 142 -31.85 7.82 -29.97
C SER A 142 -32.00 6.63 -28.99
N ALA A 143 -33.23 6.11 -28.80
CA ALA A 143 -33.46 4.95 -27.92
C ALA A 143 -32.66 3.70 -28.34
N ALA A 144 -32.41 3.54 -29.65
CA ALA A 144 -31.61 2.45 -30.18
C ALA A 144 -30.14 2.59 -29.76
N ASP A 145 -29.57 3.80 -29.86
CA ASP A 145 -28.18 4.06 -29.48
C ASP A 145 -27.98 4.01 -27.96
N GLN A 146 -28.96 4.50 -27.19
CA GLN A 146 -28.97 4.32 -25.74
C GLN A 146 -28.93 2.83 -25.37
N THR A 147 -29.76 2.01 -26.00
CA THR A 147 -29.74 0.56 -25.79
C THR A 147 -28.38 -0.05 -26.12
N ALA A 148 -27.77 0.37 -27.24
CA ALA A 148 -26.45 -0.10 -27.64
C ALA A 148 -25.32 0.30 -26.65
N LEU A 149 -25.44 1.48 -26.03
CA LEU A 149 -24.46 2.02 -25.08
C LEU A 149 -24.83 1.81 -23.60
N ALA A 150 -25.87 1.05 -23.30
CA ALA A 150 -26.34 0.85 -21.92
C ALA A 150 -25.23 0.33 -20.98
N LYS A 151 -24.39 -0.62 -21.46
CA LYS A 151 -23.23 -1.11 -20.71
C LYS A 151 -22.20 -0.01 -20.45
N ARG A 152 -21.94 0.86 -21.45
CA ARG A 152 -21.03 2.00 -21.33
C ARG A 152 -21.52 3.04 -20.31
N LYS A 153 -22.83 3.28 -20.25
CA LYS A 153 -23.42 4.09 -19.18
C LYS A 153 -23.12 3.51 -17.79
N GLY A 154 -23.22 2.19 -17.63
CA GLY A 154 -22.81 1.52 -16.39
C GLY A 154 -21.33 1.74 -16.03
N GLU A 155 -20.43 1.65 -17.02
CA GLU A 155 -18.99 1.92 -16.86
C GLU A 155 -18.74 3.38 -16.45
N ILE A 156 -19.42 4.34 -17.07
CA ILE A 156 -19.30 5.77 -16.76
C ILE A 156 -19.79 6.11 -15.35
N LEU A 157 -20.93 5.54 -14.93
CA LEU A 157 -21.44 5.72 -13.57
C LEU A 157 -20.47 5.16 -12.53
N PHE A 158 -19.85 4.01 -12.82
CA PHE A 158 -18.76 3.46 -12.00
C PHE A 158 -17.58 4.43 -11.91
N LEU A 159 -17.07 4.92 -13.03
CA LEU A 159 -15.88 5.79 -13.08
C LEU A 159 -16.13 7.13 -12.38
N ARG A 160 -17.32 7.71 -12.54
CA ARG A 160 -17.75 8.91 -11.78
C ARG A 160 -17.79 8.62 -10.28
N THR A 161 -18.36 7.48 -9.89
CA THR A 161 -18.43 7.07 -8.49
C THR A 161 -17.04 6.84 -7.89
N TYR A 162 -16.15 6.17 -8.62
CA TYR A 162 -14.78 5.94 -8.21
C TYR A 162 -14.01 7.25 -8.03
N SER A 163 -14.19 8.22 -8.92
CA SER A 163 -13.58 9.56 -8.81
C SER A 163 -14.02 10.27 -7.53
N TYR A 164 -15.31 10.27 -7.21
CA TYR A 164 -15.82 10.86 -5.96
C TYR A 164 -15.39 10.10 -4.72
N TYR A 165 -15.31 8.77 -4.80
CA TYR A 165 -14.78 7.94 -3.73
C TYR A 165 -13.32 8.28 -3.43
N LEU A 166 -12.47 8.47 -4.45
CA LEU A 166 -11.08 8.91 -4.23
C LEU A 166 -11.01 10.29 -3.55
N ILE A 167 -11.78 11.29 -4.02
CA ILE A 167 -11.80 12.62 -3.40
C ILE A 167 -12.27 12.54 -1.95
N SER A 168 -13.42 11.93 -1.71
CA SER A 168 -14.05 11.94 -0.38
C SER A 168 -13.24 11.19 0.68
N ASN A 169 -12.48 10.17 0.29
CA ASN A 169 -11.55 9.48 1.20
C ASN A 169 -10.30 10.27 1.55
N VAL A 170 -9.99 11.32 0.79
CA VAL A 170 -8.81 12.16 1.03
C VAL A 170 -9.21 13.45 1.74
N VAL A 171 -10.23 14.16 1.25
CA VAL A 171 -10.60 15.50 1.76
C VAL A 171 -11.98 15.57 2.40
N GLY A 172 -12.74 14.48 2.44
CA GLY A 172 -14.08 14.46 3.04
C GLY A 172 -15.16 15.09 2.16
N PRO A 173 -16.11 15.86 2.74
CA PRO A 173 -17.11 16.60 1.98
C PRO A 173 -16.49 17.38 0.81
N CYS A 174 -17.08 17.31 -0.37
CA CYS A 174 -16.53 17.93 -1.58
C CYS A 174 -17.65 18.44 -2.51
N PRO A 175 -17.36 19.38 -3.43
CA PRO A 175 -18.31 19.79 -4.45
C PRO A 175 -18.90 18.63 -5.26
N LEU A 176 -20.24 18.55 -5.30
CA LEU A 176 -20.97 17.53 -6.07
C LEU A 176 -21.43 18.14 -7.41
N ILE A 177 -20.67 17.84 -8.46
CA ILE A 177 -20.85 18.33 -9.82
C ILE A 177 -21.39 17.20 -10.69
N LEU A 178 -22.68 17.28 -11.04
CA LEU A 178 -23.38 16.25 -11.82
C LEU A 178 -23.74 16.68 -13.25
N LYS A 179 -23.26 17.87 -13.65
CA LYS A 179 -23.44 18.43 -14.99
C LYS A 179 -22.09 18.75 -15.63
N SER A 180 -22.06 18.83 -16.95
CA SER A 180 -20.87 19.31 -17.65
C SER A 180 -20.83 20.85 -17.64
N TYR A 181 -19.62 21.41 -17.70
CA TYR A 181 -19.40 22.84 -17.91
C TYR A 181 -18.79 23.05 -19.30
N LYS A 182 -19.31 24.03 -20.03
CA LYS A 182 -18.78 24.46 -21.33
C LYS A 182 -18.00 25.75 -21.15
N GLY A 183 -16.68 25.68 -21.28
CA GLY A 183 -15.81 26.83 -21.08
C GLY A 183 -15.63 27.19 -19.60
N MET A 184 -15.16 28.41 -19.35
CA MET A 184 -14.96 28.94 -18.00
C MET A 184 -16.31 29.34 -17.41
N PRO A 185 -16.67 28.88 -16.20
CA PRO A 185 -17.94 29.26 -15.59
C PRO A 185 -17.95 30.76 -15.22
N ASP A 186 -19.13 31.38 -15.27
CA ASP A 186 -19.31 32.79 -14.90
C ASP A 186 -19.06 33.05 -13.41
N ASN A 187 -19.29 32.03 -12.56
CA ASN A 187 -18.95 32.04 -11.14
C ASN A 187 -18.27 30.72 -10.74
N PHE A 188 -17.39 30.77 -9.74
CA PHE A 188 -16.71 29.59 -9.19
C PHE A 188 -17.32 29.20 -7.83
N TYR A 189 -18.64 29.32 -7.72
CA TYR A 189 -19.38 28.97 -6.53
C TYR A 189 -19.67 27.46 -6.50
N PHE A 190 -18.75 26.72 -5.87
CA PHE A 190 -18.81 25.26 -5.76
C PHE A 190 -18.89 24.84 -4.30
N PRO A 191 -20.04 24.95 -3.63
CA PRO A 191 -20.16 24.55 -2.22
C PRO A 191 -19.97 23.05 -2.03
N LYS A 192 -19.40 22.64 -0.89
CA LYS A 192 -19.26 21.22 -0.52
C LYS A 192 -20.64 20.59 -0.31
N ALA A 193 -20.87 19.42 -0.91
CA ALA A 193 -21.98 18.56 -0.52
C ALA A 193 -21.59 17.77 0.75
N SER A 194 -22.56 17.51 1.63
CA SER A 194 -22.35 16.59 2.76
C SER A 194 -22.02 15.18 2.24
N LEU A 195 -21.29 14.38 3.03
CA LEU A 195 -21.03 12.99 2.67
C LEU A 195 -22.32 12.16 2.58
N GLU A 196 -23.39 12.54 3.29
CA GLU A 196 -24.70 11.90 3.16
C GLU A 196 -25.32 12.12 1.76
N THR A 197 -25.33 13.36 1.27
CA THR A 197 -25.79 13.66 -0.09
C THR A 197 -24.89 13.00 -1.13
N LEU A 198 -23.58 13.05 -0.92
CA LEU A 198 -22.61 12.42 -1.81
C LEU A 198 -22.85 10.91 -1.89
N TYR A 199 -22.88 10.19 -0.77
CA TYR A 199 -23.05 8.73 -0.74
C TYR A 199 -24.42 8.30 -1.27
N THR A 200 -25.47 9.12 -1.11
CA THR A 200 -26.77 8.88 -1.75
C THR A 200 -26.62 8.86 -3.28
N GLN A 201 -25.88 9.81 -3.86
CA GLN A 201 -25.59 9.81 -5.29
C GLN A 201 -24.71 8.61 -5.71
N LEU A 202 -23.62 8.34 -4.98
CA LEU A 202 -22.69 7.25 -5.32
C LEU A 202 -23.39 5.89 -5.31
N ILE A 203 -24.20 5.62 -4.28
CA ILE A 203 -24.97 4.37 -4.18
C ILE A 203 -26.02 4.30 -5.30
N GLY A 204 -26.68 5.41 -5.64
CA GLY A 204 -27.63 5.45 -6.75
C GLY A 204 -27.00 5.13 -8.11
N ASP A 205 -25.86 5.77 -8.41
CA ASP A 205 -25.05 5.51 -9.61
C ASP A 205 -24.64 4.04 -9.66
N MET A 206 -24.21 3.48 -8.52
CA MET A 206 -23.67 2.12 -8.49
C MET A 206 -24.74 1.03 -8.54
N ARG A 207 -25.93 1.26 -7.98
CA ARG A 207 -27.08 0.35 -8.20
C ARG A 207 -27.42 0.28 -9.68
N THR A 208 -27.50 1.43 -10.35
CA THR A 208 -27.76 1.50 -11.79
C THR A 208 -26.67 0.79 -12.60
N ALA A 209 -25.39 1.00 -12.25
CA ALA A 209 -24.30 0.34 -12.93
C ALA A 209 -24.36 -1.19 -12.79
N VAL A 210 -24.65 -1.72 -11.59
CA VAL A 210 -24.82 -3.18 -11.37
C VAL A 210 -25.93 -3.76 -12.24
N GLU A 211 -27.02 -3.03 -12.48
CA GLU A 211 -28.11 -3.47 -13.35
C GLU A 211 -27.70 -3.50 -14.83
N LEU A 212 -26.94 -2.50 -15.29
CA LEU A 212 -26.56 -2.32 -16.69
C LEU A 212 -25.34 -3.14 -17.13
N LEU A 213 -24.40 -3.41 -16.21
CA LEU A 213 -23.13 -4.03 -16.53
C LEU A 213 -23.26 -5.55 -16.78
N PRO A 214 -22.44 -6.11 -17.68
CA PRO A 214 -22.46 -7.53 -18.00
C PRO A 214 -21.93 -8.38 -16.84
N GLN A 215 -22.56 -9.53 -16.62
CA GLN A 215 -22.08 -10.57 -15.71
C GLN A 215 -21.21 -11.56 -16.49
N GLU A 216 -19.96 -11.18 -16.76
CA GLU A 216 -19.04 -11.93 -17.62
C GLU A 216 -17.64 -11.97 -16.98
N THR A 217 -16.87 -13.04 -17.26
CA THR A 217 -15.44 -13.11 -16.92
C THR A 217 -14.63 -12.93 -18.19
N TYR A 218 -13.82 -11.88 -18.25
CA TYR A 218 -12.95 -11.63 -19.40
C TYR A 218 -11.59 -12.30 -19.21
N THR A 219 -11.18 -13.09 -20.20
CA THR A 219 -9.80 -13.59 -20.28
C THR A 219 -8.88 -12.49 -20.82
N ILE A 220 -7.58 -12.61 -20.59
CA ILE A 220 -6.56 -11.68 -21.11
C ILE A 220 -6.59 -11.50 -22.64
N THR A 221 -7.13 -12.48 -23.38
CA THR A 221 -7.26 -12.41 -24.85
C THR A 221 -8.56 -11.73 -25.32
N SER A 222 -9.46 -11.37 -24.40
CA SER A 222 -10.72 -10.70 -24.71
C SER A 222 -10.49 -9.25 -25.13
N SER A 223 -11.22 -8.77 -26.14
CA SER A 223 -11.26 -7.34 -26.49
C SER A 223 -11.92 -6.46 -25.41
N ASN A 224 -12.63 -7.08 -24.47
CA ASN A 224 -13.23 -6.42 -23.31
C ASN A 224 -12.38 -6.59 -22.03
N PHE A 225 -11.20 -7.22 -22.11
CA PHE A 225 -10.32 -7.33 -20.95
C PHE A 225 -10.01 -5.95 -20.36
N GLY A 226 -10.06 -5.85 -19.03
CA GLY A 226 -9.92 -4.57 -18.31
C GLY A 226 -11.17 -3.71 -18.21
N ARG A 227 -12.27 -4.03 -18.93
CA ARG A 227 -13.54 -3.31 -18.76
C ARG A 227 -14.24 -3.70 -17.46
N ILE A 228 -14.94 -2.73 -16.88
CA ILE A 228 -15.71 -2.91 -15.64
C ILE A 228 -16.84 -3.91 -15.89
N THR A 229 -16.99 -4.87 -14.97
CA THR A 229 -18.03 -5.90 -14.99
C THR A 229 -19.06 -5.67 -13.87
N LYS A 230 -20.16 -6.43 -13.91
CA LYS A 230 -21.18 -6.41 -12.85
C LYS A 230 -20.59 -6.73 -11.48
N GLN A 231 -19.65 -7.67 -11.41
CA GLN A 231 -19.02 -8.12 -10.18
C GLN A 231 -18.13 -7.03 -9.59
N ALA A 232 -17.37 -6.31 -10.42
CA ALA A 232 -16.60 -5.16 -9.97
C ALA A 232 -17.50 -4.04 -9.42
N ALA A 233 -18.60 -3.73 -10.10
CA ALA A 233 -19.55 -2.73 -9.63
C ALA A 233 -20.28 -3.16 -8.35
N ALA A 234 -20.62 -4.45 -8.21
CA ALA A 234 -21.27 -4.98 -7.03
C ALA A 234 -20.36 -5.05 -5.81
N HIS A 235 -19.09 -5.41 -6.03
CA HIS A 235 -18.06 -5.29 -5.01
C HIS A 235 -18.00 -3.85 -4.50
N PHE A 236 -17.86 -2.89 -5.41
CA PHE A 236 -17.74 -1.49 -5.02
C PHE A 236 -18.99 -0.97 -4.33
N LEU A 237 -20.18 -1.36 -4.80
CA LEU A 237 -21.45 -1.04 -4.16
C LEU A 237 -21.55 -1.61 -2.75
N SER A 238 -21.12 -2.87 -2.54
CA SER A 238 -21.07 -3.47 -1.20
C SER A 238 -20.15 -2.71 -0.25
N LYS A 239 -19.02 -2.21 -0.77
CA LYS A 239 -18.07 -1.36 -0.04
C LYS A 239 -18.69 -0.02 0.36
N LEU A 240 -19.41 0.65 -0.55
CA LEU A 240 -20.11 1.91 -0.25
C LEU A 240 -21.21 1.73 0.82
N TYR A 241 -21.97 0.64 0.76
CA TYR A 241 -22.96 0.31 1.79
C TYR A 241 -22.31 0.06 3.15
N LEU A 242 -21.21 -0.71 3.19
CA LEU A 242 -20.46 -0.94 4.42
C LEU A 242 -19.97 0.39 5.00
N HIS A 243 -19.38 1.28 4.19
CA HIS A 243 -18.90 2.59 4.66
C HIS A 243 -20.00 3.48 5.21
N ARG A 244 -21.20 3.47 4.62
CA ARG A 244 -22.35 4.21 5.18
C ARG A 244 -22.82 3.60 6.50
N ALA A 245 -22.87 2.27 6.60
CA ALA A 245 -23.22 1.57 7.83
C ALA A 245 -22.20 1.81 8.96
N GLN A 246 -20.90 1.79 8.64
CA GLN A 246 -19.81 2.10 9.57
C GLN A 246 -20.00 3.50 10.19
N ALA A 247 -20.42 4.45 9.35
CA ALA A 247 -20.55 5.85 9.71
C ALA A 247 -21.84 6.23 10.45
N ALA A 248 -22.81 5.31 10.55
CA ALA A 248 -24.16 5.61 11.04
C ALA A 248 -24.18 6.25 12.44
N GLY A 249 -23.24 5.86 13.32
CA GLY A 249 -23.13 6.38 14.69
C GLY A 249 -22.46 7.75 14.82
N TRP A 250 -21.79 8.25 13.78
CA TRP A 250 -20.88 9.38 13.92
C TRP A 250 -21.52 10.77 13.88
N ALA A 251 -22.79 10.88 13.46
CA ALA A 251 -23.53 12.15 13.53
C ALA A 251 -23.52 12.76 14.94
N SER A 252 -23.48 11.90 15.97
CA SER A 252 -23.49 12.27 17.38
C SER A 252 -22.11 12.23 18.06
N SER A 253 -21.04 11.97 17.31
CA SER A 253 -19.68 11.88 17.86
C SER A 253 -19.27 13.19 18.52
N THR A 254 -18.41 13.14 19.54
CA THR A 254 -17.75 14.33 20.11
C THR A 254 -16.52 14.76 19.30
N HIS A 255 -16.07 13.93 18.36
CA HIS A 255 -14.90 14.15 17.52
C HIS A 255 -15.33 14.64 16.13
N ASP A 256 -14.82 15.81 15.71
CA ASP A 256 -15.24 16.46 14.46
C ASP A 256 -14.82 15.67 13.21
N ASP A 257 -13.67 15.01 13.24
CA ASP A 257 -13.23 14.08 12.19
C ASP A 257 -14.24 12.94 11.97
N LEU A 258 -14.77 12.34 13.05
CA LEU A 258 -15.80 11.33 12.94
C LEU A 258 -17.12 11.92 12.45
N LYS A 259 -17.55 13.09 12.95
CA LYS A 259 -18.78 13.74 12.45
C LYS A 259 -18.73 13.99 10.95
N MET A 260 -17.58 14.45 10.45
CA MET A 260 -17.38 14.68 9.01
C MET A 260 -17.53 13.42 8.18
N LEU A 261 -17.20 12.26 8.76
CA LEU A 261 -17.35 10.98 8.11
C LEU A 261 -18.80 10.47 8.05
N TYR A 262 -19.77 11.13 8.68
CA TYR A 262 -21.18 10.73 8.66
C TYR A 262 -21.76 10.75 7.23
N LYS A 263 -22.34 9.61 6.82
CA LYS A 263 -22.82 9.36 5.44
C LYS A 263 -24.32 9.10 5.36
N GLY A 264 -25.07 9.37 6.43
CA GLY A 264 -26.45 8.91 6.59
C GLY A 264 -26.53 7.62 7.41
N ASN A 265 -27.74 7.24 7.77
CA ASN A 265 -28.03 6.01 8.52
C ASN A 265 -29.23 5.30 7.89
N VAL A 266 -28.98 4.16 7.22
CA VAL A 266 -30.02 3.32 6.63
C VAL A 266 -29.89 1.90 7.20
N ALA A 267 -30.93 1.45 7.90
CA ALA A 267 -30.90 0.21 8.67
C ALA A 267 -30.57 -1.06 7.84
N THR A 268 -30.88 -1.05 6.54
CA THR A 268 -30.64 -2.16 5.61
C THR A 268 -29.27 -2.12 4.93
N ASP A 269 -28.39 -1.20 5.30
CA ASP A 269 -27.07 -1.07 4.64
C ASP A 269 -26.19 -2.30 4.85
N LEU A 270 -26.16 -2.86 6.06
CA LEU A 270 -25.42 -4.10 6.32
C LEU A 270 -26.01 -5.28 5.53
N ASP A 271 -27.35 -5.35 5.38
CA ASP A 271 -28.00 -6.36 4.54
C ASP A 271 -27.64 -6.20 3.07
N SER A 272 -27.55 -4.95 2.60
CA SER A 272 -27.19 -4.63 1.22
C SER A 272 -25.72 -4.95 0.94
N ALA A 273 -24.82 -4.64 1.89
CA ALA A 273 -23.42 -5.05 1.82
C ALA A 273 -23.31 -6.57 1.70
N ILE A 274 -23.98 -7.33 2.57
CA ILE A 274 -23.99 -8.81 2.51
C ILE A 274 -24.56 -9.32 1.18
N TYR A 275 -25.67 -8.75 0.70
CA TYR A 275 -26.32 -9.16 -0.55
C TYR A 275 -25.39 -8.99 -1.75
N TYR A 276 -24.82 -7.80 -1.95
CA TYR A 276 -23.97 -7.53 -3.11
C TYR A 276 -22.62 -8.26 -3.01
N SER A 277 -22.05 -8.40 -1.81
CA SER A 277 -20.85 -9.24 -1.63
C SER A 277 -21.14 -10.71 -1.93
N THR A 278 -22.31 -11.23 -1.55
CA THR A 278 -22.73 -12.60 -1.85
C THR A 278 -22.91 -12.81 -3.35
N MET A 279 -23.54 -11.86 -4.06
CA MET A 279 -23.65 -11.93 -5.52
C MET A 279 -22.29 -12.05 -6.21
N VAL A 280 -21.27 -11.33 -5.72
CA VAL A 280 -19.90 -11.43 -6.25
C VAL A 280 -19.28 -12.77 -5.89
N ILE A 281 -19.35 -13.20 -4.63
CA ILE A 281 -18.75 -14.44 -4.16
C ILE A 281 -19.35 -15.65 -4.87
N ASP A 282 -20.67 -15.75 -4.95
CA ASP A 282 -21.37 -16.87 -5.60
C ASP A 282 -21.01 -16.96 -7.09
N PHE A 283 -20.89 -15.81 -7.78
CA PHE A 283 -20.45 -15.81 -9.17
C PHE A 283 -18.99 -16.25 -9.32
N MET A 284 -18.12 -15.85 -8.39
CA MET A 284 -16.70 -16.13 -8.49
C MET A 284 -16.34 -17.53 -7.97
N ASP A 285 -17.18 -18.15 -7.14
CA ASP A 285 -16.96 -19.50 -6.61
C ASP A 285 -16.78 -20.53 -7.74
N ASP A 286 -17.55 -20.39 -8.82
CA ASP A 286 -17.44 -21.22 -10.04
C ASP A 286 -16.03 -21.19 -10.66
N ASN A 287 -15.22 -20.15 -10.42
CA ASN A 287 -13.85 -20.10 -10.91
C ASN A 287 -12.91 -21.06 -10.15
N ASN A 288 -13.16 -21.28 -8.86
CA ASN A 288 -12.39 -22.18 -8.00
C ASN A 288 -13.17 -22.61 -6.73
N PRO A 289 -14.08 -23.60 -6.84
CA PRO A 289 -14.98 -23.96 -5.73
C PRO A 289 -14.25 -24.46 -4.47
N ASN A 290 -13.06 -25.03 -4.64
CA ASN A 290 -12.26 -25.54 -3.52
C ASN A 290 -11.72 -24.43 -2.60
N TYR A 291 -11.64 -23.21 -3.12
CA TYR A 291 -11.09 -22.03 -2.47
C TYR A 291 -12.03 -20.81 -2.55
N GLY A 292 -13.33 -21.03 -2.77
CA GLY A 292 -14.30 -19.92 -2.75
C GLY A 292 -14.12 -18.93 -3.90
N GLY A 293 -13.56 -19.35 -5.03
CA GLY A 293 -13.20 -18.50 -6.17
C GLY A 293 -11.83 -17.81 -6.10
N LEU A 294 -11.11 -17.95 -4.98
CA LEU A 294 -9.76 -17.37 -4.82
C LEU A 294 -8.71 -18.12 -5.64
N ALA A 295 -7.56 -17.50 -5.88
CA ALA A 295 -6.39 -18.20 -6.41
C ALA A 295 -5.97 -19.32 -5.43
N THR A 296 -5.52 -20.47 -5.95
CA THR A 296 -5.10 -21.60 -5.12
C THR A 296 -3.92 -21.25 -4.21
N ASP A 297 -2.93 -20.53 -4.76
CA ASP A 297 -1.77 -20.03 -4.02
C ASP A 297 -1.80 -18.48 -4.05
N PHE A 298 -1.74 -17.84 -2.89
CA PHE A 298 -1.66 -16.38 -2.79
C PHE A 298 -0.52 -15.76 -3.63
N GLY A 299 0.59 -16.47 -3.78
CA GLY A 299 1.74 -16.04 -4.55
C GLY A 299 1.44 -15.91 -6.05
N ASP A 300 0.49 -16.68 -6.58
CA ASP A 300 0.10 -16.67 -8.00
C ASP A 300 -0.42 -15.30 -8.45
N LEU A 301 -1.01 -14.53 -7.52
CA LEU A 301 -1.46 -13.16 -7.73
C LEU A 301 -0.33 -12.17 -8.05
N TRP A 302 0.93 -12.55 -7.81
CA TRP A 302 2.08 -11.65 -7.90
C TRP A 302 3.20 -12.21 -8.78
N LYS A 303 3.01 -13.40 -9.39
CA LYS A 303 4.03 -14.05 -10.22
C LYS A 303 4.20 -13.34 -11.56
N ILE A 304 5.34 -12.67 -11.73
CA ILE A 304 5.82 -12.13 -13.00
C ILE A 304 6.95 -13.02 -13.48
N GLU A 305 6.67 -13.86 -14.49
CA GLU A 305 7.63 -14.84 -15.01
C GLU A 305 8.32 -14.33 -16.28
N ALA A 306 9.60 -14.63 -16.43
CA ALA A 306 10.39 -14.25 -17.61
C ALA A 306 9.82 -14.83 -18.92
N SER A 307 9.10 -15.95 -18.87
CA SER A 307 8.46 -16.59 -20.03
C SER A 307 7.04 -16.12 -20.31
N SER A 308 6.36 -15.47 -19.35
CA SER A 308 4.96 -15.06 -19.48
C SER A 308 4.68 -13.84 -18.59
N THR A 309 4.92 -12.66 -19.17
CA THR A 309 4.88 -11.34 -18.50
C THR A 309 3.51 -10.97 -17.95
N ASN A 310 2.44 -11.64 -18.41
CA ASN A 310 1.06 -11.29 -18.08
C ASN A 310 0.31 -12.46 -17.40
N THR A 311 0.99 -13.51 -16.94
CA THR A 311 0.33 -14.64 -16.25
C THR A 311 -0.51 -14.18 -15.07
N ARG A 312 0.00 -13.17 -14.36
CA ARG A 312 -0.69 -12.49 -13.28
C ARG A 312 -2.00 -11.81 -13.72
N ASP A 313 -2.02 -11.21 -14.91
CA ASP A 313 -3.20 -10.49 -15.42
C ASP A 313 -4.34 -11.44 -15.78
N GLY A 314 -4.03 -12.73 -15.96
CA GLY A 314 -5.02 -13.79 -16.12
C GLY A 314 -5.57 -14.36 -14.80
N GLN A 315 -5.16 -13.86 -13.63
CA GLN A 315 -5.62 -14.39 -12.35
C GLN A 315 -7.10 -14.07 -12.13
N LYS A 316 -7.90 -15.13 -12.00
CA LYS A 316 -9.37 -15.02 -11.94
C LYS A 316 -9.88 -14.42 -10.64
N GLU A 317 -9.05 -14.27 -9.60
CA GLU A 317 -9.44 -13.58 -8.36
C GLU A 317 -9.61 -12.06 -8.54
N ILE A 318 -8.96 -11.48 -9.57
CA ILE A 318 -8.99 -10.05 -9.85
C ILE A 318 -10.34 -9.67 -10.44
N LEU A 319 -11.09 -8.80 -9.76
CA LEU A 319 -12.41 -8.34 -10.20
C LEU A 319 -12.29 -7.14 -11.14
N LEU A 320 -11.30 -6.28 -10.90
CA LEU A 320 -10.98 -5.11 -11.71
C LEU A 320 -9.50 -4.78 -11.57
N SER A 321 -8.85 -4.41 -12.66
CA SER A 321 -7.49 -3.89 -12.67
C SER A 321 -7.36 -2.65 -13.55
N ALA A 322 -6.51 -1.72 -13.14
CA ALA A 322 -6.05 -0.62 -13.96
C ALA A 322 -5.10 -1.17 -15.02
N GLN A 323 -5.50 -1.01 -16.29
CA GLN A 323 -4.79 -1.55 -17.44
C GLN A 323 -3.59 -0.67 -17.81
N TYR A 324 -2.43 -1.25 -18.11
CA TYR A 324 -1.27 -0.52 -18.62
C TYR A 324 -0.78 -1.12 -19.95
N GLU A 325 -0.30 -0.29 -20.89
CA GLU A 325 0.16 -0.79 -22.19
C GLU A 325 1.69 -1.01 -22.27
N PRO A 326 2.18 -2.02 -22.99
CA PRO A 326 3.62 -2.27 -23.12
C PRO A 326 4.41 -1.15 -23.82
N THR A 327 3.78 -0.42 -24.73
CA THR A 327 4.36 0.64 -25.58
C THR A 327 4.50 2.00 -24.89
N GLN A 328 3.99 2.14 -23.66
CA GLN A 328 4.21 3.25 -22.71
C GLN A 328 3.83 4.66 -23.18
N THR A 329 3.31 4.80 -24.40
CA THR A 329 2.93 6.09 -25.01
C THR A 329 1.80 6.75 -24.23
N TYR A 330 0.92 5.94 -23.65
CA TYR A 330 -0.29 6.33 -22.93
C TYR A 330 -0.25 5.98 -21.43
N ASN A 331 0.92 5.62 -20.86
CA ASN A 331 1.07 5.23 -19.45
C ASN A 331 1.55 6.37 -18.51
N GLY A 332 1.36 7.64 -18.89
CA GLY A 332 1.62 8.78 -18.00
C GLY A 332 2.95 9.53 -18.24
N ARG A 333 3.53 10.06 -17.15
CA ARG A 333 4.34 11.30 -17.03
C ARG A 333 5.31 11.65 -18.17
N TYR A 334 5.95 10.70 -18.82
CA TYR A 334 7.08 11.01 -19.71
C TYR A 334 6.86 10.76 -21.20
N GLY A 335 5.89 9.96 -21.64
CA GLY A 335 5.86 9.53 -23.06
C GLY A 335 7.19 8.93 -23.56
N ASP A 336 8.09 8.61 -22.62
CA ASP A 336 9.37 7.95 -22.76
C ASP A 336 9.38 6.76 -21.79
N ALA A 337 10.42 5.95 -21.90
CA ALA A 337 10.60 4.66 -21.24
C ALA A 337 10.65 4.68 -19.70
N SER A 338 10.03 5.64 -19.01
CA SER A 338 9.99 5.84 -17.55
C SER A 338 8.58 6.04 -16.98
N ALA A 339 7.53 5.63 -17.70
CA ALA A 339 6.20 5.42 -17.14
C ALA A 339 6.21 4.20 -16.19
N ILE A 340 6.76 4.41 -15.01
CA ILE A 340 7.00 3.34 -14.04
C ILE A 340 5.73 3.16 -13.20
N SER A 341 5.07 2.02 -13.38
CA SER A 341 4.04 1.53 -12.48
C SER A 341 4.60 1.36 -11.06
N LEU A 342 3.71 1.27 -10.07
CA LEU A 342 3.88 0.89 -8.64
C LEU A 342 5.15 0.12 -8.21
N THR A 343 5.83 -0.61 -9.08
CA THR A 343 6.85 -1.61 -8.74
C THR A 343 8.23 -1.13 -8.34
N HIS A 344 8.65 0.06 -8.75
CA HIS A 344 10.01 0.50 -8.44
C HIS A 344 10.20 1.04 -7.02
N VAL A 345 9.11 1.31 -6.31
CA VAL A 345 9.07 2.17 -5.12
C VAL A 345 8.91 1.38 -3.82
N TYR A 346 8.47 0.12 -3.89
CA TYR A 346 8.36 -0.78 -2.73
C TYR A 346 9.65 -1.50 -2.30
N ASN A 347 10.74 -1.30 -3.03
CA ASN A 347 11.95 -2.09 -2.82
C ASN A 347 12.97 -1.37 -1.93
N SER A 348 13.47 -2.10 -0.92
CA SER A 348 14.48 -1.60 0.01
C SER A 348 15.81 -1.32 -0.69
N ASN A 349 16.59 -0.37 -0.15
CA ASN A 349 17.92 -0.05 -0.69
C ASN A 349 18.97 -1.05 -0.20
N HIS A 350 18.77 -2.32 -0.55
CA HIS A 350 19.62 -3.44 -0.16
C HIS A 350 21.09 -3.30 -0.62
N THR A 351 21.37 -2.46 -1.61
CA THR A 351 22.73 -2.28 -2.16
C THR A 351 23.71 -1.54 -1.26
N ASN A 352 23.21 -0.85 -0.23
CA ASN A 352 24.02 -0.09 0.73
C ASN A 352 24.29 -0.86 2.03
N GLN A 353 23.95 -2.16 2.09
CA GLN A 353 23.94 -2.96 3.32
C GLN A 353 25.28 -3.64 3.63
N ASP A 354 26.32 -3.45 2.80
CA ASP A 354 27.55 -4.27 2.85
C ASP A 354 27.23 -5.79 2.88
N ALA A 355 26.24 -6.23 2.11
CA ALA A 355 25.74 -7.61 2.05
C ALA A 355 26.16 -8.39 0.79
N GLY A 356 26.96 -7.81 -0.09
CA GLY A 356 27.42 -8.40 -1.35
C GLY A 356 26.34 -8.42 -2.44
N ILE A 357 25.30 -7.59 -2.26
CA ILE A 357 24.15 -7.50 -3.15
C ILE A 357 24.27 -6.21 -3.95
N LEU A 358 24.57 -6.35 -5.23
CA LEU A 358 24.49 -5.27 -6.21
C LEU A 358 23.05 -5.11 -6.71
N ARG A 359 22.80 -4.01 -7.44
CA ARG A 359 21.52 -3.81 -8.12
C ARG A 359 21.28 -4.97 -9.08
N ASP A 360 20.24 -5.75 -8.81
CA ASP A 360 19.92 -6.97 -9.54
C ASP A 360 18.42 -7.07 -9.77
N ILE A 361 18.02 -7.50 -10.97
CA ILE A 361 16.62 -7.57 -11.38
C ILE A 361 15.80 -8.59 -10.57
N ASN A 362 16.45 -9.64 -10.02
CA ASN A 362 15.79 -10.63 -9.19
C ASN A 362 15.18 -10.02 -7.92
N TYR A 363 15.74 -8.90 -7.47
CA TYR A 363 15.30 -8.14 -6.32
C TYR A 363 14.69 -6.79 -6.69
N GLY A 364 14.46 -6.49 -7.97
CA GLY A 364 13.92 -5.20 -8.43
C GLY A 364 14.88 -4.01 -8.27
N ARG A 365 14.38 -2.79 -8.50
CA ARG A 365 15.20 -1.55 -8.44
C ARG A 365 15.14 -0.91 -7.04
N PRO A 366 16.28 -0.64 -6.37
CA PRO A 366 16.28 -0.06 -5.02
C PRO A 366 16.05 1.47 -5.06
N TYR A 367 14.81 1.92 -4.94
CA TYR A 367 14.48 3.35 -4.75
C TYR A 367 14.01 3.70 -3.34
N ALA A 368 13.43 2.74 -2.61
CA ALA A 368 12.99 2.85 -1.23
C ALA A 368 12.02 4.02 -0.95
N THR A 369 10.81 3.95 -1.49
CA THR A 369 9.79 5.00 -1.34
C THR A 369 8.63 4.58 -0.43
N LEU A 370 8.31 3.28 -0.38
CA LEU A 370 7.37 2.74 0.59
C LEU A 370 8.02 1.60 1.36
N MET A 371 7.73 1.52 2.67
CA MET A 371 8.16 0.43 3.53
C MET A 371 7.03 -0.04 4.44
N PRO A 372 6.99 -1.32 4.86
CA PRO A 372 6.06 -1.74 5.89
C PRO A 372 6.36 -1.06 7.21
N SER A 373 5.30 -0.71 7.94
CA SER A 373 5.40 -0.37 9.35
C SER A 373 5.68 -1.62 10.20
N ASP A 374 6.11 -1.44 11.43
CA ASP A 374 6.27 -2.57 12.36
C ASP A 374 4.94 -3.30 12.61
N TRP A 375 3.83 -2.56 12.62
CA TRP A 375 2.50 -3.15 12.73
C TRP A 375 2.18 -4.10 11.57
N ALA A 376 2.56 -3.75 10.32
CA ALA A 376 2.34 -4.63 9.17
C ALA A 376 2.96 -6.02 9.37
N TYR A 377 4.16 -6.07 9.96
CA TYR A 377 4.81 -7.33 10.26
C TYR A 377 4.15 -8.05 11.44
N ASP A 378 3.74 -7.31 12.47
CA ASP A 378 3.17 -7.87 13.71
C ASP A 378 1.74 -8.34 13.55
N ALA A 379 1.02 -7.83 12.54
CA ALA A 379 -0.24 -8.40 12.12
C ALA A 379 -0.07 -9.90 11.80
N PHE A 380 1.09 -10.38 11.33
CA PHE A 380 1.30 -11.81 11.15
C PHE A 380 1.67 -12.49 12.48
N THR A 381 0.65 -13.04 13.14
CA THR A 381 0.76 -13.67 14.47
C THR A 381 1.39 -15.08 14.45
N ASP A 382 1.35 -15.75 13.30
CA ASP A 382 2.10 -16.98 13.00
C ASP A 382 2.75 -16.87 11.61
N LYS A 383 3.88 -16.15 11.56
CA LYS A 383 4.65 -15.90 10.33
C LYS A 383 5.09 -17.20 9.65
N ALA A 384 5.36 -18.24 10.42
CA ALA A 384 5.90 -19.50 9.91
C ALA A 384 4.84 -20.38 9.23
N ASN A 385 3.57 -20.30 9.65
CA ASN A 385 2.47 -21.06 9.06
C ASN A 385 1.55 -20.25 8.13
N ASP A 386 1.57 -18.92 8.19
CA ASP A 386 0.86 -18.06 7.23
C ASP A 386 1.76 -17.76 6.02
N SER A 387 1.48 -18.44 4.91
CA SER A 387 2.27 -18.35 3.68
C SER A 387 2.26 -16.94 3.08
N ARG A 388 1.28 -16.10 3.40
CA ARG A 388 1.22 -14.73 2.89
C ARG A 388 2.38 -13.87 3.36
N TYR A 389 3.00 -14.17 4.52
CA TYR A 389 4.12 -13.38 5.03
C TYR A 389 5.31 -13.39 4.07
N TYR A 390 5.87 -14.56 3.77
CA TYR A 390 7.02 -14.65 2.85
C TYR A 390 6.65 -14.42 1.38
N LYS A 391 5.37 -14.57 1.03
CA LYS A 391 4.83 -14.22 -0.31
C LYS A 391 4.65 -12.70 -0.46
N SER A 392 4.52 -11.97 0.65
CA SER A 392 4.41 -10.50 0.65
C SER A 392 5.73 -9.77 0.85
N PHE A 393 6.66 -10.34 1.64
CA PHE A 393 7.92 -9.70 2.03
C PHE A 393 9.15 -10.48 1.54
N LEU A 394 10.21 -9.76 1.18
CA LEU A 394 11.53 -10.32 0.93
C LEU A 394 12.26 -10.57 2.26
N THR A 395 12.19 -11.81 2.76
CA THR A 395 12.85 -12.25 4.00
C THR A 395 14.36 -12.43 3.84
N ASN A 396 14.85 -12.65 2.61
CA ASN A 396 16.27 -12.79 2.30
C ASN A 396 16.66 -12.27 0.91
N TYR A 397 17.96 -12.07 0.74
CA TYR A 397 18.60 -11.74 -0.53
C TYR A 397 19.89 -12.56 -0.66
N TYR A 398 20.12 -13.13 -1.85
CA TYR A 398 21.39 -13.80 -2.18
C TYR A 398 22.43 -12.80 -2.68
N THR A 399 23.68 -13.08 -2.34
CA THR A 399 24.86 -12.34 -2.80
C THR A 399 24.94 -12.40 -4.33
N THR A 400 25.05 -11.25 -4.99
CA THR A 400 25.18 -11.16 -6.46
C THR A 400 26.62 -10.87 -6.90
N ASP A 401 27.46 -10.32 -6.01
CA ASP A 401 28.90 -10.17 -6.22
C ASP A 401 29.67 -10.37 -4.90
N VAL A 402 30.37 -11.50 -4.78
CA VAL A 402 31.20 -11.83 -3.60
C VAL A 402 32.50 -11.02 -3.51
N SER A 403 32.86 -10.27 -4.55
CA SER A 403 34.10 -9.49 -4.62
C SER A 403 33.94 -8.03 -4.17
N LYS A 404 32.69 -7.55 -4.00
CA LYS A 404 32.37 -6.16 -3.65
C LYS A 404 31.31 -6.10 -2.54
N ASN A 405 31.46 -5.13 -1.63
CA ASN A 405 30.46 -4.77 -0.61
C ASN A 405 29.95 -5.94 0.26
N ALA A 406 30.78 -6.92 0.66
CA ALA A 406 30.35 -8.02 1.54
C ALA A 406 30.54 -7.72 3.04
N LYS A 407 29.90 -8.55 3.89
CA LYS A 407 29.92 -8.38 5.36
C LYS A 407 31.35 -8.36 5.88
N ALA A 408 31.69 -7.31 6.61
CA ALA A 408 32.98 -7.20 7.30
C ALA A 408 32.95 -7.95 8.63
N TRP A 409 33.93 -8.83 8.85
CA TRP A 409 34.11 -9.52 10.12
C TRP A 409 35.00 -8.72 11.07
N ASP A 410 34.53 -8.50 12.30
CA ASP A 410 35.42 -8.19 13.41
C ASP A 410 35.97 -9.49 14.03
N ALA A 411 37.01 -9.36 14.84
CA ALA A 411 37.69 -10.53 15.39
C ALA A 411 36.86 -11.31 16.42
N GLY A 412 35.94 -10.66 17.14
CA GLY A 412 35.06 -11.34 18.08
C GLY A 412 34.01 -12.19 17.37
N THR A 413 33.28 -11.60 16.42
CA THR A 413 32.26 -12.32 15.64
C THR A 413 32.85 -13.44 14.79
N ALA A 414 34.05 -13.24 14.23
CA ALA A 414 34.76 -14.30 13.51
C ALA A 414 35.13 -15.49 14.42
N LEU A 415 35.61 -15.21 15.64
CA LEU A 415 35.91 -16.24 16.62
C LEU A 415 34.66 -17.03 17.02
N TYR A 416 33.57 -16.32 17.32
CA TYR A 416 32.30 -16.95 17.67
C TYR A 416 31.78 -17.85 16.55
N TYR A 417 31.72 -17.33 15.32
CA TYR A 417 31.29 -18.11 14.16
C TYR A 417 32.13 -19.38 13.99
N ASN A 418 33.46 -19.23 13.94
CA ASN A 418 34.37 -20.35 13.70
C ASN A 418 34.29 -21.45 14.76
N THR A 419 33.90 -21.08 15.98
CA THR A 419 33.83 -22.00 17.13
C THR A 419 32.46 -22.66 17.26
N TYR A 420 31.37 -21.91 17.06
CA TYR A 420 30.02 -22.35 17.44
C TYR A 420 29.02 -22.47 16.30
N LEU A 421 29.17 -21.68 15.23
CA LEU A 421 28.16 -21.59 14.17
C LEU A 421 28.60 -22.23 12.86
N LYS A 422 29.92 -22.32 12.63
CA LYS A 422 30.49 -22.77 11.36
C LYS A 422 30.08 -24.21 11.05
N PRO A 423 29.34 -24.45 9.96
CA PRO A 423 29.03 -25.81 9.53
C PRO A 423 30.30 -26.59 9.16
N ALA A 424 30.23 -27.91 9.27
CA ALA A 424 31.31 -28.77 8.78
C ALA A 424 31.56 -28.51 7.28
N GLY A 425 32.81 -28.25 6.90
CA GLY A 425 33.21 -27.97 5.52
C GLY A 425 33.06 -26.50 5.06
N ALA A 426 32.50 -25.61 5.88
CA ALA A 426 32.43 -24.18 5.58
C ALA A 426 33.78 -23.46 5.80
N ASP A 427 33.98 -22.35 5.08
CA ASP A 427 35.16 -21.50 5.22
C ASP A 427 35.20 -20.82 6.60
N SER A 428 36.41 -20.64 7.15
CA SER A 428 36.57 -19.87 8.39
C SER A 428 36.45 -18.36 8.14
N ALA A 429 35.71 -17.67 9.01
CA ALA A 429 35.65 -16.22 9.06
C ALA A 429 37.01 -15.63 9.50
N LYS A 430 37.44 -14.54 8.86
CA LYS A 430 38.71 -13.85 9.16
C LYS A 430 38.47 -12.37 9.39
N ALA A 431 38.95 -11.85 10.51
CA ALA A 431 38.83 -10.44 10.86
C ALA A 431 39.39 -9.53 9.75
N GLY A 432 38.69 -8.44 9.44
CA GLY A 432 39.08 -7.46 8.41
C GLY A 432 38.87 -7.92 6.96
N VAL A 433 38.48 -9.18 6.73
CA VAL A 433 38.20 -9.68 5.37
C VAL A 433 36.71 -9.46 5.03
N LYS A 434 36.45 -8.69 3.97
CA LYS A 434 35.11 -8.42 3.43
C LYS A 434 34.77 -9.37 2.27
N ARG A 435 34.77 -10.68 2.50
CA ARG A 435 34.38 -11.68 1.49
C ARG A 435 33.24 -12.54 2.02
N GLY A 436 32.28 -12.86 1.16
CA GLY A 436 31.27 -13.88 1.47
C GLY A 436 31.96 -15.21 1.75
N ILE A 437 31.67 -15.81 2.90
CA ILE A 437 32.15 -17.15 3.24
C ILE A 437 31.15 -18.17 2.73
N LYS A 438 31.65 -19.28 2.18
CA LYS A 438 30.81 -20.42 1.81
C LYS A 438 30.17 -21.00 3.06
N ALA A 439 28.90 -20.68 3.31
CA ALA A 439 28.06 -21.33 4.29
C ALA A 439 27.12 -22.30 3.59
N LEU A 440 26.76 -23.41 4.23
CA LEU A 440 25.71 -24.31 3.73
C LEU A 440 24.42 -23.47 3.65
N ASP A 441 23.91 -23.27 2.43
CA ASP A 441 22.88 -22.29 2.11
C ASP A 441 21.57 -22.57 2.89
N LEU A 442 20.85 -21.50 3.24
CA LEU A 442 19.49 -21.59 3.74
C LEU A 442 18.57 -22.27 2.71
N TYR A 443 18.85 -22.27 1.40
CA TYR A 443 17.95 -22.80 0.38
C TYR A 443 18.52 -23.92 -0.51
N ASN A 444 19.79 -24.34 -0.39
CA ASN A 444 20.40 -25.36 -1.25
C ASN A 444 21.49 -26.18 -0.52
N ALA A 445 21.76 -27.40 -0.99
CA ALA A 445 22.98 -28.16 -0.65
C ALA A 445 24.23 -27.60 -1.37
N SER A 446 24.04 -26.73 -2.36
CA SER A 446 25.08 -26.02 -3.11
C SER A 446 25.36 -24.64 -2.48
N TYR A 447 26.63 -24.26 -2.44
CA TYR A 447 27.19 -23.08 -1.76
C TYR A 447 26.77 -21.71 -2.35
N GLU A 448 25.48 -21.40 -2.42
CA GLU A 448 25.02 -20.03 -2.70
C GLU A 448 25.07 -19.19 -1.41
N ASN A 449 25.74 -18.04 -1.48
CA ASN A 449 25.96 -17.20 -0.29
C ASN A 449 24.73 -16.29 -0.09
N VAL A 450 23.86 -16.60 0.88
CA VAL A 450 22.92 -15.62 1.41
C VAL A 450 23.70 -14.36 1.80
N GLY A 451 23.26 -13.20 1.34
CA GLY A 451 23.90 -11.91 1.62
C GLY A 451 23.23 -11.17 2.77
N LEU A 452 21.90 -11.19 2.79
CA LEU A 452 21.07 -10.44 3.72
C LEU A 452 19.86 -11.26 4.17
N VAL A 453 19.55 -11.22 5.45
CA VAL A 453 18.38 -11.85 6.08
C VAL A 453 17.68 -10.84 6.97
N TYR A 454 16.35 -10.86 6.98
CA TYR A 454 15.51 -10.08 7.87
C TYR A 454 14.71 -11.00 8.80
N VAL A 455 14.64 -10.64 10.08
CA VAL A 455 13.80 -11.31 11.09
C VAL A 455 13.06 -10.25 11.91
N GLU A 456 11.73 -10.34 11.88
CA GLU A 456 10.82 -9.42 12.57
C GLU A 456 10.27 -10.07 13.84
N ASN A 457 11.11 -10.12 14.86
CA ASN A 457 10.79 -10.67 16.18
C ASN A 457 10.14 -9.64 17.11
N SER A 458 9.68 -10.10 18.27
CA SER A 458 9.05 -9.29 19.31
C SER A 458 10.00 -9.00 20.49
N LYS A 459 9.66 -7.99 21.32
CA LYS A 459 10.49 -7.55 22.47
C LYS A 459 10.65 -8.62 23.55
N ASP A 460 9.68 -9.52 23.68
CA ASP A 460 9.68 -10.65 24.61
C ASP A 460 10.51 -11.84 24.10
N GLN A 461 10.85 -11.85 22.81
CA GLN A 461 11.73 -12.84 22.19
C GLN A 461 12.91 -12.17 21.46
N PRO A 462 13.75 -11.36 22.13
CA PRO A 462 14.89 -10.71 21.51
C PRO A 462 16.03 -11.70 21.27
N TYR A 463 16.82 -11.46 20.22
CA TYR A 463 18.01 -12.27 19.92
C TYR A 463 19.23 -11.78 20.68
N ASP A 464 20.13 -12.70 21.03
CA ASP A 464 21.48 -12.34 21.47
C ASP A 464 22.25 -11.61 20.36
N SER A 465 22.75 -10.41 20.65
CA SER A 465 23.43 -9.58 19.66
C SER A 465 24.75 -10.17 19.15
N LEU A 466 25.47 -10.97 19.95
CA LEU A 466 26.68 -11.64 19.46
C LEU A 466 26.32 -12.71 18.45
N TRP A 467 25.27 -13.49 18.70
CA TRP A 467 24.81 -14.52 17.79
C TRP A 467 24.39 -13.92 16.43
N VAL A 468 23.61 -12.83 16.45
CA VAL A 468 23.17 -12.13 15.22
C VAL A 468 24.36 -11.61 14.43
N MET A 469 25.30 -10.92 15.08
CA MET A 469 26.46 -10.33 14.40
C MET A 469 27.47 -11.38 13.90
N SER A 470 27.40 -12.60 14.42
CA SER A 470 28.27 -13.72 14.03
C SER A 470 27.71 -14.56 12.88
N GLN A 471 26.54 -14.22 12.34
CA GLN A 471 26.02 -14.87 11.14
C GLN A 471 26.93 -14.66 9.91
N PRO A 472 26.97 -15.61 8.98
CA PRO A 472 27.78 -15.51 7.76
C PRO A 472 27.30 -14.44 6.78
N TYR A 473 26.07 -13.97 6.97
CA TYR A 473 25.38 -12.92 6.21
C TYR A 473 25.08 -11.71 7.10
N VAL A 474 24.67 -10.60 6.49
CA VAL A 474 24.07 -9.49 7.25
C VAL A 474 22.70 -9.94 7.74
N MET A 475 22.48 -9.94 9.05
CA MET A 475 21.22 -10.33 9.65
C MET A 475 20.60 -9.12 10.33
N ASN A 476 19.50 -8.62 9.77
CA ASN A 476 18.72 -7.53 10.32
C ASN A 476 17.61 -8.12 11.20
N VAL A 477 17.74 -7.91 12.52
CA VAL A 477 16.77 -8.37 13.52
C VAL A 477 16.13 -7.16 14.19
N ARG A 478 14.81 -7.21 14.45
CA ARG A 478 14.10 -6.10 15.07
C ARG A 478 14.57 -5.83 16.50
N TRP A 479 14.51 -6.84 17.37
CA TRP A 479 14.89 -6.72 18.79
C TRP A 479 16.06 -7.63 19.14
N MET A 480 17.08 -7.04 19.77
CA MET A 480 18.26 -7.76 20.25
C MET A 480 18.58 -7.38 21.69
N VAL A 481 19.37 -8.20 22.36
CA VAL A 481 19.91 -7.90 23.69
C VAL A 481 21.43 -7.91 23.68
N GLY A 482 22.03 -6.94 24.39
CA GLY A 482 23.47 -6.81 24.55
C GLY A 482 24.06 -7.88 25.48
N SER A 483 25.35 -7.79 25.76
CA SER A 483 26.03 -8.73 26.66
C SER A 483 25.45 -8.71 28.08
N PRO A 484 25.43 -9.84 28.80
CA PRO A 484 25.12 -9.91 30.24
C PRO A 484 25.87 -8.87 31.07
N ASN A 485 25.15 -8.21 32.00
CA ASN A 485 25.68 -7.21 32.93
C ASN A 485 26.55 -6.10 32.29
N ASN A 486 26.32 -5.75 31.02
CA ASN A 486 27.12 -4.77 30.28
C ASN A 486 28.64 -5.09 30.20
N ALA A 487 29.04 -6.34 30.48
CA ALA A 487 30.44 -6.73 30.64
C ALA A 487 31.19 -6.98 29.31
N GLY A 488 30.51 -6.88 28.17
CA GLY A 488 31.02 -7.31 26.87
C GLY A 488 31.11 -8.83 26.75
N TYR A 489 31.10 -9.34 25.52
CA TYR A 489 31.10 -10.78 25.27
C TYR A 489 32.46 -11.46 25.39
N PHE A 490 33.54 -10.72 25.16
CA PHE A 490 34.90 -11.25 25.07
C PHE A 490 35.76 -10.76 26.23
N ASP A 491 36.61 -11.64 26.76
CA ASP A 491 37.71 -11.21 27.62
C ASP A 491 38.80 -10.58 26.73
N LYS A 492 39.30 -9.42 27.15
CA LYS A 492 40.26 -8.60 26.40
C LYS A 492 41.46 -8.37 27.29
N SER A 493 42.26 -9.42 27.50
CA SER A 493 43.47 -9.31 28.30
C SER A 493 44.59 -8.67 27.48
N GLY A 494 44.82 -7.37 27.68
CA GLY A 494 46.11 -6.68 27.54
C GLY A 494 46.83 -6.61 26.18
N ASN A 495 46.53 -7.45 25.18
CA ASN A 495 46.92 -7.35 23.75
C ASN A 495 46.51 -8.59 22.91
N THR A 496 45.71 -9.52 23.45
CA THR A 496 45.15 -10.66 22.68
C THR A 496 43.67 -10.83 23.01
N ILE A 497 42.85 -11.12 22.00
CA ILE A 497 41.43 -11.41 22.18
C ILE A 497 41.33 -12.78 22.85
N THR A 498 40.99 -12.82 24.14
CA THR A 498 40.99 -14.03 24.97
C THR A 498 39.58 -14.59 25.07
N GLY A 499 39.10 -15.28 24.02
CA GLY A 499 37.89 -16.10 24.11
C GLY A 499 36.59 -15.39 24.56
N ILE A 500 35.56 -16.19 24.80
CA ILE A 500 34.24 -15.70 25.28
C ILE A 500 34.21 -15.78 26.80
N LYS A 501 33.66 -14.74 27.45
CA LYS A 501 33.46 -14.75 28.91
C LYS A 501 32.44 -15.81 29.33
N ALA A 502 32.69 -16.47 30.46
CA ALA A 502 31.74 -17.41 31.03
C ALA A 502 30.37 -16.75 31.25
N GLY A 503 29.29 -17.41 30.79
CA GLY A 503 27.92 -16.90 30.86
C GLY A 503 27.55 -15.83 29.82
N ALA A 504 28.48 -15.41 28.94
CA ALA A 504 28.19 -14.39 27.93
C ALA A 504 27.66 -14.93 26.60
N ALA A 505 27.80 -16.22 26.30
CA ALA A 505 27.29 -16.81 25.05
C ALA A 505 25.84 -17.28 25.18
N ALA A 506 25.00 -16.94 24.20
CA ALA A 506 23.73 -17.61 23.99
C ALA A 506 23.93 -18.99 23.36
N ASP A 507 22.96 -19.89 23.57
CA ASP A 507 22.91 -21.17 22.87
C ASP A 507 22.89 -20.93 21.34
N PRO A 508 23.88 -21.44 20.60
CA PRO A 508 23.89 -21.34 19.14
C PRO A 508 22.64 -21.89 18.46
N ALA A 509 21.98 -22.88 19.08
CA ALA A 509 20.75 -23.51 18.58
C ALA A 509 19.47 -22.77 19.00
N ASN A 510 19.50 -21.98 20.09
CA ASN A 510 18.38 -21.15 20.53
C ASN A 510 18.88 -19.79 21.07
N PRO A 511 19.10 -18.81 20.18
CA PRO A 511 19.64 -17.50 20.54
C PRO A 511 18.61 -16.55 21.18
N ILE A 512 17.39 -16.99 21.47
CA ILE A 512 16.32 -16.18 22.06
C ILE A 512 16.54 -16.00 23.56
N ILE A 513 16.53 -14.74 24.03
CA ILE A 513 16.79 -14.40 25.43
C ILE A 513 15.55 -13.79 26.07
N THR A 514 14.72 -14.62 26.71
CA THR A 514 13.46 -14.17 27.34
C THR A 514 13.65 -13.52 28.71
N ASN A 515 14.73 -13.85 29.44
CA ASN A 515 15.01 -13.35 30.80
C ASN A 515 16.02 -12.19 30.85
N TYR A 516 16.18 -11.45 29.75
CA TYR A 516 17.23 -10.44 29.59
C TYR A 516 17.27 -9.40 30.72
N ALA A 517 16.12 -9.01 31.27
CA ALA A 517 16.05 -8.05 32.38
C ALA A 517 16.69 -8.59 33.67
N ALA A 518 16.46 -9.87 33.98
CA ALA A 518 17.07 -10.53 35.14
C ALA A 518 18.58 -10.73 34.97
N GLU A 519 19.06 -10.84 33.73
CA GLU A 519 20.48 -10.95 33.37
C GLU A 519 21.20 -9.58 33.28
N GLY A 520 20.51 -8.48 33.61
CA GLY A 520 21.05 -7.13 33.54
C GLY A 520 21.40 -6.70 32.11
N ARG A 521 20.74 -7.29 31.10
CA ARG A 521 21.00 -7.04 29.68
C ARG A 521 20.14 -5.89 29.17
N LYS A 522 20.76 -5.03 28.35
CA LYS A 522 20.04 -3.96 27.65
C LYS A 522 19.42 -4.50 26.37
N ILE A 523 18.18 -4.12 26.12
CA ILE A 523 17.51 -4.37 24.85
C ILE A 523 17.85 -3.26 23.85
N TYR A 524 17.93 -3.62 22.58
CA TYR A 524 18.24 -2.74 21.46
C TYR A 524 17.23 -2.98 20.35
N TYR A 525 16.85 -1.89 19.69
CA TYR A 525 16.02 -1.89 18.49
C TYR A 525 16.91 -1.68 17.26
N ARG A 526 16.80 -2.55 16.24
CA ARG A 526 17.44 -2.49 14.91
C ARG A 526 18.77 -1.71 14.88
N LEU A 527 19.88 -2.40 15.15
CA LEU A 527 21.23 -1.84 15.13
C LEU A 527 21.79 -1.80 13.70
N ALA A 528 22.50 -0.72 13.34
CA ALA A 528 23.22 -0.64 12.08
C ALA A 528 24.67 -1.14 12.18
N GLY A 529 25.23 -1.52 11.03
CA GLY A 529 26.65 -1.75 10.88
C GLY A 529 27.30 -0.94 9.75
N ALA A 530 28.16 0.04 10.05
CA ALA A 530 29.58 0.15 9.64
C ALA A 530 30.45 0.99 10.61
N ASN A 531 31.61 0.48 11.10
CA ASN A 531 32.73 1.20 11.80
C ASN A 531 32.82 1.24 13.34
N GLY A 532 33.21 0.10 13.95
CA GLY A 532 33.44 0.00 15.40
C GLY A 532 34.51 0.96 15.95
N ALA A 533 34.11 1.81 16.92
CA ALA A 533 34.92 2.23 18.06
C ALA A 533 34.06 2.97 19.09
N GLY A 534 33.73 2.34 20.23
CA GLY A 534 33.22 3.10 21.40
C GLY A 534 32.30 2.36 22.36
N PHE A 535 31.60 1.32 21.93
CA PHE A 535 31.04 0.20 22.71
C PHE A 535 30.91 -0.95 21.70
N GLY A 536 30.68 -2.19 22.12
CA GLY A 536 30.61 -3.35 21.22
C GLY A 536 29.57 -3.28 20.09
N ILE A 537 28.82 -2.19 19.93
CA ILE A 537 27.89 -1.90 18.85
C ILE A 537 27.80 -0.38 18.67
N ASP A 538 28.68 0.21 17.86
CA ASP A 538 28.50 1.56 17.30
C ASP A 538 29.25 1.63 15.97
N ARG A 539 28.57 2.17 14.96
CA ARG A 539 28.88 1.94 13.55
C ARG A 539 28.19 3.01 12.66
N ASP A 540 28.46 4.28 12.98
CA ASP A 540 28.67 5.42 12.06
C ASP A 540 27.64 5.60 10.91
N MET A 541 26.39 5.89 11.30
CA MET A 541 25.19 5.83 10.46
C MET A 541 24.91 7.07 9.59
N ALA A 542 25.93 7.60 8.92
CA ALA A 542 25.75 8.71 7.97
C ALA A 542 25.30 8.24 6.56
N LYS A 543 25.33 6.93 6.27
CA LYS A 543 25.06 6.41 4.91
C LYS A 543 24.11 5.21 4.91
N ALA A 544 22.81 5.50 4.87
CA ALA A 544 21.79 4.91 3.99
C ALA A 544 20.44 4.78 4.69
N SER A 545 19.38 5.02 3.93
CA SER A 545 18.04 5.37 4.37
C SER A 545 16.99 4.30 3.99
N ALA A 546 17.30 3.01 4.09
CA ALA A 546 16.33 1.95 3.72
C ALA A 546 16.73 0.52 4.16
N TRP A 547 16.36 0.13 5.40
CA TRP A 547 16.74 -1.14 6.04
C TRP A 547 15.50 -1.96 6.45
N TYR A 548 14.63 -2.26 5.50
CA TYR A 548 13.39 -2.99 5.72
C TYR A 548 13.24 -4.13 4.71
N MET A 549 12.36 -5.08 4.99
CA MET A 549 12.02 -6.12 4.02
C MET A 549 11.29 -5.49 2.85
N GLY A 550 11.88 -5.57 1.65
CA GLY A 550 11.23 -5.09 0.44
C GLY A 550 9.93 -5.84 0.18
N ALA A 551 9.00 -5.23 -0.57
CA ALA A 551 7.84 -5.96 -1.04
C ALA A 551 8.25 -7.05 -2.03
N ARG A 552 7.84 -8.29 -1.74
CA ARG A 552 7.88 -9.39 -2.71
C ARG A 552 6.68 -9.33 -3.64
N LYS A 553 5.53 -8.83 -3.14
CA LYS A 553 4.47 -8.36 -4.02
C LYS A 553 5.06 -7.34 -4.97
N TRP A 554 4.70 -7.44 -6.24
CA TRP A 554 5.17 -6.48 -7.24
C TRP A 554 6.70 -6.53 -7.48
N LEU A 555 7.35 -7.69 -7.39
CA LEU A 555 8.71 -7.78 -7.93
C LEU A 555 8.68 -7.84 -9.47
N ASP A 556 9.05 -6.72 -10.09
CA ASP A 556 9.22 -6.60 -11.54
C ASP A 556 10.53 -7.27 -11.99
N ARG A 557 10.46 -8.59 -12.21
CA ARG A 557 11.57 -9.44 -12.67
C ARG A 557 11.77 -9.41 -14.19
N THR A 558 10.91 -8.72 -14.92
CA THR A 558 10.92 -8.69 -16.38
C THR A 558 11.38 -7.36 -16.95
N ARG A 559 11.58 -6.34 -16.12
CA ARG A 559 12.18 -5.04 -16.43
C ARG A 559 13.36 -5.14 -17.41
N GLY A 560 13.33 -4.37 -18.49
CA GLY A 560 14.46 -4.30 -19.42
C GLY A 560 14.81 -5.62 -20.10
N LYS A 561 13.85 -6.34 -20.71
CA LYS A 561 14.16 -7.36 -21.73
C LYS A 561 14.84 -6.68 -22.95
N GLY A 562 16.16 -6.52 -22.85
CA GLY A 562 17.06 -5.72 -23.70
C GLY A 562 18.24 -5.21 -22.87
N THR A 563 19.34 -4.75 -23.46
CA THR A 563 20.63 -4.44 -22.77
C THR A 563 20.62 -3.36 -21.67
N ASN A 564 19.45 -2.88 -21.23
CA ASN A 564 19.31 -1.79 -20.26
C ASN A 564 18.43 -2.18 -19.07
N ALA A 565 19.07 -2.44 -17.92
CA ALA A 565 18.41 -2.68 -16.62
C ALA A 565 17.57 -1.48 -16.10
N ASN A 566 17.59 -0.33 -16.80
CA ASN A 566 16.72 0.82 -16.55
C ASN A 566 15.50 0.90 -17.48
N GLY A 567 15.31 -0.03 -18.43
CA GLY A 567 14.15 -0.01 -19.34
C GLY A 567 12.86 -0.41 -18.62
N SER A 568 11.73 0.26 -18.90
CA SER A 568 10.46 0.00 -18.21
C SER A 568 9.66 -1.15 -18.82
N GLN A 569 8.88 -1.85 -17.99
CA GLN A 569 7.70 -2.62 -18.39
C GLN A 569 6.53 -2.16 -17.52
N SER A 570 5.33 -2.18 -18.10
CA SER A 570 4.11 -1.86 -17.38
C SER A 570 3.25 -3.13 -17.31
N PHE A 571 2.69 -3.37 -16.14
CA PHE A 571 1.78 -4.47 -15.86
C PHE A 571 0.56 -3.89 -15.16
N ASP A 572 -0.57 -4.57 -15.23
CA ASP A 572 -1.83 -4.09 -14.67
C ASP A 572 -1.81 -3.98 -13.13
N THR A 573 -2.62 -3.11 -12.56
CA THR A 573 -2.73 -3.04 -11.09
C THR A 573 -4.13 -3.43 -10.66
N PRO A 574 -4.31 -4.54 -9.91
CA PRO A 574 -5.54 -4.83 -9.20
C PRO A 574 -6.10 -3.60 -8.48
N ILE A 575 -7.34 -3.25 -8.79
CA ILE A 575 -8.12 -2.23 -8.07
C ILE A 575 -9.03 -2.91 -7.07
N PHE A 576 -9.72 -3.99 -7.49
CA PHE A 576 -10.57 -4.81 -6.64
C PHE A 576 -10.29 -6.28 -6.87
N ARG A 577 -10.30 -7.06 -5.80
CA ARG A 577 -10.14 -8.52 -5.84
C ARG A 577 -11.07 -9.23 -4.87
N LEU A 578 -11.35 -10.49 -5.15
CA LEU A 578 -12.37 -11.25 -4.43
C LEU A 578 -12.11 -11.35 -2.92
N ALA A 579 -10.86 -11.44 -2.47
CA ALA A 579 -10.55 -11.50 -1.05
C ALA A 579 -11.07 -10.30 -0.25
N GLU A 580 -11.03 -9.09 -0.82
CA GLU A 580 -11.60 -7.90 -0.18
C GLU A 580 -13.13 -8.02 -0.03
N THR A 581 -13.80 -8.67 -0.99
CA THR A 581 -15.25 -8.94 -0.92
C THR A 581 -15.60 -9.84 0.26
N TYR A 582 -14.81 -10.89 0.50
CA TYR A 582 -14.96 -11.74 1.69
C TYR A 582 -14.78 -10.92 2.99
N LEU A 583 -13.79 -10.02 3.03
CA LEU A 583 -13.55 -9.16 4.19
C LEU A 583 -14.68 -8.16 4.43
N ILE A 584 -15.25 -7.58 3.37
CA ILE A 584 -16.43 -6.70 3.45
C ILE A 584 -17.62 -7.47 4.03
N ARG A 585 -17.90 -8.67 3.52
CA ARG A 585 -19.03 -9.49 3.98
C ARG A 585 -18.83 -9.98 5.41
N ALA A 586 -17.63 -10.42 5.77
CA ALA A 586 -17.27 -10.82 7.12
C ALA A 586 -17.47 -9.67 8.12
N GLU A 587 -17.03 -8.46 7.77
CA GLU A 587 -17.23 -7.29 8.62
C GLU A 587 -18.72 -6.97 8.81
N ALA A 588 -19.50 -7.00 7.72
CA ALA A 588 -20.94 -6.76 7.79
C ALA A 588 -21.63 -7.80 8.69
N TYR A 589 -21.26 -9.08 8.60
CA TYR A 589 -21.74 -10.12 9.52
C TYR A 589 -21.37 -9.84 10.97
N GLY A 590 -20.10 -9.53 11.27
CA GLY A 590 -19.68 -9.26 12.64
C GLY A 590 -20.31 -8.01 13.25
N ARG A 591 -20.57 -6.96 12.46
CA ARG A 591 -21.35 -5.77 12.88
C ARG A 591 -22.80 -6.12 13.22
N LYS A 592 -23.36 -7.19 12.64
CA LYS A 592 -24.67 -7.76 13.01
C LYS A 592 -24.60 -8.77 14.16
N GLY A 593 -23.42 -9.01 14.75
CA GLY A 593 -23.19 -10.05 15.75
C GLY A 593 -23.19 -11.48 15.20
N LEU A 594 -23.17 -11.64 13.87
CA LEU A 594 -23.20 -12.94 13.18
C LEU A 594 -21.77 -13.49 12.99
N TYR A 595 -21.04 -13.64 14.09
CA TYR A 595 -19.64 -14.07 14.08
C TYR A 595 -19.39 -15.44 13.42
N PRO A 596 -20.25 -16.46 13.54
CA PRO A 596 -20.03 -17.73 12.84
C PRO A 596 -19.96 -17.56 11.31
N GLN A 597 -20.81 -16.71 10.72
CA GLN A 597 -20.78 -16.40 9.29
C GLN A 597 -19.53 -15.61 8.92
N ALA A 598 -19.11 -14.66 9.74
CA ALA A 598 -17.85 -13.93 9.54
C ALA A 598 -16.64 -14.88 9.58
N ILE A 599 -16.61 -15.81 10.54
CA ILE A 599 -15.55 -16.84 10.68
C ILE A 599 -15.50 -17.70 9.41
N ASN A 600 -16.64 -18.10 8.85
CA ASN A 600 -16.66 -18.88 7.61
C ASN A 600 -15.98 -18.13 6.46
N ASP A 601 -16.33 -16.86 6.24
CA ASP A 601 -15.71 -16.02 5.20
C ASP A 601 -14.20 -15.84 5.42
N LEU A 602 -13.80 -15.54 6.66
CA LEU A 602 -12.39 -15.37 7.02
C LEU A 602 -11.58 -16.66 6.86
N ASN A 603 -12.18 -17.81 7.14
CA ASN A 603 -11.52 -19.09 7.00
C ASN A 603 -11.34 -19.53 5.53
N VAL A 604 -12.13 -19.01 4.58
CA VAL A 604 -11.82 -19.15 3.15
C VAL A 604 -10.47 -18.51 2.83
N LEU A 605 -10.22 -17.30 3.35
CA LEU A 605 -8.95 -16.59 3.18
C LEU A 605 -7.78 -17.32 3.85
N ARG A 606 -7.99 -17.81 5.09
CA ARG A 606 -6.97 -18.53 5.86
C ARG A 606 -6.65 -19.89 5.27
N LYS A 607 -7.62 -20.60 4.71
CA LYS A 607 -7.39 -21.86 3.99
C LYS A 607 -6.44 -21.64 2.81
N ARG A 608 -6.68 -20.61 1.99
CA ARG A 608 -5.78 -20.25 0.88
C ARG A 608 -4.42 -19.68 1.35
N ALA A 609 -4.40 -19.03 2.52
CA ALA A 609 -3.18 -18.46 3.09
C ALA A 609 -2.24 -19.50 3.72
N ALA A 610 -2.70 -20.72 3.95
CA ALA A 610 -1.87 -21.80 4.48
C ALA A 610 -0.76 -22.19 3.49
N TYR A 611 0.23 -22.93 3.99
CA TYR A 611 1.12 -23.71 3.16
C TYR A 611 0.45 -25.03 2.82
N HIS A 612 0.34 -25.34 1.52
CA HIS A 612 -0.21 -26.61 1.06
C HIS A 612 0.90 -27.64 0.74
N PRO A 613 0.59 -28.96 0.75
CA PRO A 613 1.55 -29.98 0.39
C PRO A 613 2.24 -29.73 -0.97
N ASN A 614 3.54 -29.99 -1.03
CA ASN A 614 4.44 -29.73 -2.17
C ASN A 614 4.85 -28.27 -2.37
N GLU A 615 4.30 -27.31 -1.61
CA GLU A 615 4.87 -25.96 -1.54
C GLU A 615 6.25 -25.95 -0.87
N LYS A 616 6.92 -24.80 -0.90
CA LYS A 616 8.21 -24.57 -0.28
C LYS A 616 8.06 -23.63 0.91
N ARG A 617 8.45 -24.09 2.10
CA ARG A 617 8.61 -23.21 3.26
C ARG A 617 9.71 -22.20 2.99
N ASP A 618 9.55 -21.02 3.58
CA ASP A 618 10.65 -20.07 3.64
C ASP A 618 11.65 -20.51 4.72
N PRO A 619 12.92 -20.81 4.38
CA PRO A 619 13.94 -21.25 5.31
C PRO A 619 14.41 -20.19 6.29
N VAL A 620 14.22 -18.88 6.03
CA VAL A 620 14.40 -17.90 7.11
C VAL A 620 13.36 -18.16 8.18
N LEU A 621 12.09 -18.35 7.79
CA LEU A 621 11.01 -18.58 8.74
C LEU A 621 11.13 -19.91 9.49
N VAL A 622 11.58 -20.99 8.85
CA VAL A 622 11.68 -22.29 9.53
C VAL A 622 12.98 -22.50 10.32
N LYS A 623 14.01 -21.65 10.13
CA LYS A 623 15.30 -21.75 10.84
C LYS A 623 15.59 -20.59 11.79
N ALA A 624 15.05 -19.42 11.51
CA ALA A 624 15.42 -18.19 12.20
C ALA A 624 14.23 -17.41 12.74
N GLU A 625 12.97 -17.83 12.54
CA GLU A 625 11.83 -17.19 13.18
C GLU A 625 11.79 -17.50 14.69
N ALA A 626 11.57 -16.47 15.51
CA ALA A 626 11.65 -16.57 16.96
C ALA A 626 10.65 -17.59 17.53
N SER A 627 9.43 -17.61 17.00
CA SER A 627 8.39 -18.56 17.43
C SER A 627 8.74 -20.01 17.10
N VAL A 628 9.46 -20.26 16.02
CA VAL A 628 9.93 -21.61 15.64
C VAL A 628 11.09 -22.05 16.52
N LEU A 629 12.02 -21.15 16.83
CA LEU A 629 13.16 -21.41 17.73
C LEU A 629 12.72 -21.60 19.18
N ALA A 630 11.75 -20.82 19.64
CA ALA A 630 11.14 -20.95 20.96
C ALA A 630 10.16 -22.14 21.07
N GLY A 631 9.83 -22.80 19.96
CA GLY A 631 8.91 -23.93 19.91
C GLY A 631 7.43 -23.57 20.08
N THR A 632 7.06 -22.30 20.00
CA THR A 632 5.66 -21.84 20.07
C THR A 632 4.95 -21.95 18.73
N ALA A 633 5.68 -21.92 17.61
CA ALA A 633 5.18 -22.30 16.29
C ALA A 633 5.71 -23.69 15.93
N VAL A 634 4.79 -24.62 15.65
CA VAL A 634 5.12 -26.01 15.31
C VAL A 634 5.29 -26.16 13.81
N ILE A 635 6.50 -26.57 13.40
CA ILE A 635 6.85 -26.90 12.02
C ILE A 635 7.44 -28.32 11.99
N PRO A 636 6.98 -29.21 11.09
CA PRO A 636 7.52 -30.56 11.00
C PRO A 636 9.02 -30.57 10.73
N ALA A 637 9.76 -31.48 11.36
CA ALA A 637 11.22 -31.52 11.26
C ALA A 637 11.73 -31.69 9.82
N ALA A 638 11.03 -32.48 9.00
CA ALA A 638 11.35 -32.68 7.58
C ALA A 638 11.21 -31.39 6.74
N GLU A 639 10.36 -30.46 7.18
CA GLU A 639 10.14 -29.16 6.51
C GLU A 639 11.21 -28.12 6.90
N LYS A 640 12.01 -28.39 7.95
CA LYS A 640 13.14 -27.55 8.40
C LYS A 640 14.45 -27.85 7.67
N THR A 641 14.43 -28.82 6.76
CA THR A 641 15.60 -29.28 6.02
C THR A 641 15.39 -29.10 4.53
N TYR A 642 16.46 -28.79 3.78
CA TYR A 642 16.40 -28.72 2.32
C TYR A 642 15.81 -30.02 1.73
N PRO A 643 14.86 -29.95 0.78
CA PRO A 643 14.45 -28.77 0.01
C PRO A 643 13.25 -28.02 0.58
N TYR A 644 13.01 -28.06 1.89
CA TYR A 644 11.95 -27.34 2.63
C TYR A 644 10.55 -27.58 2.08
N THR A 645 10.32 -28.79 1.55
CA THR A 645 9.03 -29.17 0.97
C THR A 645 8.01 -29.32 2.09
N VAL A 646 6.87 -28.65 1.96
CA VAL A 646 5.72 -28.81 2.83
C VAL A 646 5.15 -30.21 2.64
N THR A 647 5.03 -30.94 3.74
CA THR A 647 4.48 -32.30 3.79
C THR A 647 3.06 -32.32 4.34
N THR A 648 2.72 -31.37 5.23
CA THR A 648 1.41 -31.25 5.86
C THR A 648 0.86 -29.84 5.68
N ASP A 649 -0.44 -29.75 5.38
CA ASP A 649 -1.15 -28.47 5.27
C ASP A 649 -1.12 -27.70 6.60
N SER A 650 -0.79 -26.40 6.56
CA SER A 650 -0.69 -25.57 7.77
C SER A 650 -1.99 -24.88 8.19
N TYR A 651 -3.12 -25.10 7.50
CA TYR A 651 -4.38 -24.39 7.75
C TYR A 651 -4.84 -24.50 9.20
N ALA A 652 -4.75 -25.69 9.81
CA ALA A 652 -5.17 -25.90 11.20
C ALA A 652 -4.42 -25.01 12.20
N ALA A 653 -3.19 -24.57 11.89
CA ALA A 653 -2.41 -23.69 12.75
C ALA A 653 -2.89 -22.22 12.69
N ILE A 654 -3.50 -21.80 11.58
CA ILE A 654 -3.91 -20.41 11.32
C ILE A 654 -5.44 -20.24 11.19
N ALA A 655 -6.20 -21.30 11.44
CA ALA A 655 -7.66 -21.27 11.40
C ALA A 655 -8.22 -20.36 12.50
N ILE A 656 -9.25 -19.61 12.13
CA ILE A 656 -9.95 -18.65 12.99
C ILE A 656 -11.10 -19.36 13.68
N ASP A 657 -11.24 -19.16 14.98
CA ASP A 657 -12.28 -19.78 15.82
C ASP A 657 -13.04 -18.78 16.70
N GLY A 658 -12.67 -17.49 16.64
CA GLY A 658 -13.28 -16.40 17.40
C GLY A 658 -12.51 -16.05 18.69
N THR A 659 -11.56 -16.87 19.11
CA THR A 659 -10.66 -16.54 20.23
C THR A 659 -9.64 -15.46 19.85
N GLU A 660 -9.55 -15.07 18.58
CA GLU A 660 -8.74 -13.96 18.11
C GLU A 660 -9.24 -12.62 18.67
N TRP A 661 -10.54 -12.43 18.93
CA TRP A 661 -11.09 -11.16 19.42
C TRP A 661 -11.79 -11.24 20.78
N ASP A 662 -11.56 -12.31 21.54
CA ASP A 662 -12.16 -12.48 22.86
C ASP A 662 -11.56 -11.54 23.95
N GLY A 663 -10.34 -11.05 23.75
CA GLY A 663 -9.61 -10.14 24.64
C GLY A 663 -8.76 -10.84 25.71
N VAL A 664 -8.74 -12.17 25.75
CA VAL A 664 -8.07 -12.94 26.83
C VAL A 664 -7.23 -14.11 26.33
N SER A 665 -7.59 -14.72 25.20
CA SER A 665 -6.86 -15.86 24.66
C SER A 665 -5.49 -15.44 24.12
N ALA A 666 -4.56 -16.39 24.09
CA ALA A 666 -3.23 -16.15 23.53
C ALA A 666 -3.28 -15.64 22.08
N LYS A 667 -4.28 -16.08 21.29
CA LYS A 667 -4.53 -15.53 19.96
C LYS A 667 -4.92 -14.06 20.02
N SER A 668 -5.88 -13.70 20.87
CA SER A 668 -6.30 -12.30 21.03
C SER A 668 -5.22 -11.36 21.51
N VAL A 669 -4.37 -11.79 22.46
CA VAL A 669 -3.25 -10.97 22.93
C VAL A 669 -2.26 -10.67 21.80
N LYS A 670 -2.02 -11.61 20.88
CA LYS A 670 -1.08 -11.44 19.75
C LYS A 670 -1.58 -10.47 18.68
N GLU A 671 -2.87 -10.19 18.60
CA GLU A 671 -3.44 -9.29 17.59
C GLU A 671 -3.17 -7.80 17.89
N ASN A 672 -2.60 -7.49 19.07
CA ASN A 672 -2.11 -6.18 19.47
C ASN A 672 -3.16 -5.06 19.32
N TYR A 673 -4.39 -5.27 19.79
CA TYR A 673 -5.45 -4.28 19.62
C TYR A 673 -5.16 -2.93 20.32
N PRO A 674 -5.62 -1.82 19.74
CA PRO A 674 -5.61 -0.52 20.41
C PRO A 674 -6.32 -0.55 21.75
N VAL A 675 -5.90 0.32 22.67
CA VAL A 675 -6.47 0.39 24.03
C VAL A 675 -7.96 0.79 24.02
N GLU A 676 -8.42 1.46 22.97
CA GLU A 676 -9.82 1.79 22.73
C GLU A 676 -10.69 0.59 22.36
N ALA A 677 -10.10 -0.55 21.96
CA ALA A 677 -10.81 -1.75 21.56
C ALA A 677 -11.34 -2.54 22.77
N THR A 678 -12.33 -1.96 23.45
CA THR A 678 -12.81 -2.46 24.75
C THR A 678 -13.88 -3.53 24.62
N THR A 679 -14.67 -3.54 23.55
CA THR A 679 -15.73 -4.53 23.33
C THR A 679 -15.30 -5.66 22.38
N THR A 680 -16.06 -6.76 22.38
CA THR A 680 -15.90 -7.86 21.40
C THR A 680 -16.03 -7.36 19.98
N LEU A 681 -16.96 -6.43 19.72
CA LEU A 681 -17.14 -5.85 18.39
C LEU A 681 -15.92 -5.00 18.01
N ASP A 682 -15.41 -4.14 18.90
CA ASP A 682 -14.24 -3.31 18.57
C ASP A 682 -13.04 -4.18 18.22
N ARG A 683 -12.76 -5.20 19.03
CA ARG A 683 -11.67 -6.15 18.75
C ARG A 683 -11.89 -6.92 17.46
N PHE A 684 -13.12 -7.36 17.17
CA PHE A 684 -13.44 -7.99 15.90
C PHE A 684 -13.19 -7.03 14.71
N ILE A 685 -13.58 -5.75 14.82
CA ILE A 685 -13.29 -4.77 13.78
C ILE A 685 -11.78 -4.64 13.60
N HIS A 686 -11.00 -4.40 14.65
CA HIS A 686 -9.55 -4.33 14.53
C HIS A 686 -8.92 -5.63 13.99
N PHE A 687 -9.49 -6.79 14.30
CA PHE A 687 -9.08 -8.08 13.73
C PHE A 687 -9.30 -8.13 12.22
N ILE A 688 -10.49 -7.74 11.75
CA ILE A 688 -10.79 -7.66 10.32
C ILE A 688 -9.77 -6.77 9.61
N TYR A 689 -9.37 -5.66 10.22
CA TYR A 689 -8.39 -4.75 9.66
C TYR A 689 -6.94 -5.29 9.72
N ASN A 690 -6.59 -6.10 10.73
CA ASN A 690 -5.37 -6.91 10.69
C ASN A 690 -5.41 -7.91 9.53
N GLU A 691 -6.55 -8.56 9.29
CA GLU A 691 -6.71 -9.51 8.18
C GLU A 691 -6.63 -8.81 6.81
N ARG A 692 -7.26 -7.64 6.67
CA ARG A 692 -7.07 -6.75 5.50
C ARG A 692 -5.59 -6.41 5.31
N GLY A 693 -4.83 -6.16 6.39
CA GLY A 693 -3.40 -5.87 6.31
C GLY A 693 -2.61 -7.06 5.79
N ARG A 694 -2.86 -8.26 6.33
CA ARG A 694 -2.22 -9.50 5.85
C ARG A 694 -2.51 -9.78 4.37
N GLU A 695 -3.70 -9.42 3.93
CA GLU A 695 -4.23 -9.72 2.61
C GLU A 695 -3.79 -8.66 1.58
N LEU A 696 -4.02 -7.38 1.87
CA LEU A 696 -4.02 -6.26 0.93
C LEU A 696 -2.82 -5.30 1.08
N ILE A 697 -1.81 -5.64 1.90
CA ILE A 697 -0.62 -4.79 2.01
C ILE A 697 0.00 -4.51 0.64
N PHE A 698 0.46 -3.27 0.43
CA PHE A 698 0.98 -2.72 -0.82
C PHE A 698 -0.03 -2.55 -1.97
N GLU A 699 -1.34 -2.63 -1.69
CA GLU A 699 -2.41 -2.44 -2.70
C GLU A 699 -3.09 -1.05 -2.60
N LEU A 700 -2.61 -0.16 -1.69
CA LEU A 700 -3.09 1.23 -1.52
C LEU A 700 -4.61 1.35 -1.26
N THR A 701 -5.18 0.39 -0.54
CA THR A 701 -6.60 0.38 -0.13
C THR A 701 -6.80 0.58 1.38
N MET A 702 -5.74 0.48 2.18
CA MET A 702 -5.91 0.43 3.64
C MET A 702 -6.26 1.78 4.26
N THR A 703 -5.74 2.90 3.73
CA THR A 703 -5.99 4.24 4.29
C THR A 703 -7.48 4.58 4.27
N GLU A 704 -8.13 4.41 3.13
CA GLU A 704 -9.57 4.61 2.95
C GLU A 704 -10.40 3.66 3.80
N ASP A 705 -10.01 2.38 3.89
CA ASP A 705 -10.78 1.42 4.69
C ASP A 705 -10.72 1.78 6.18
N LEU A 706 -9.52 2.08 6.71
CA LEU A 706 -9.33 2.48 8.11
C LEU A 706 -10.05 3.80 8.41
N HIS A 707 -10.02 4.73 7.46
CA HIS A 707 -10.70 6.01 7.54
C HIS A 707 -12.22 5.82 7.63
N ASN A 708 -12.81 5.02 6.75
CA ASN A 708 -14.26 4.75 6.78
C ASN A 708 -14.72 3.83 7.90
N ALA A 709 -13.83 3.10 8.58
CA ALA A 709 -14.14 2.47 9.86
C ALA A 709 -13.99 3.40 11.07
N GLY A 710 -13.43 4.61 10.89
CA GLY A 710 -13.22 5.58 11.96
C GLY A 710 -12.16 5.15 12.97
N ILE A 711 -11.23 4.27 12.55
CA ILE A 711 -10.15 3.74 13.40
C ILE A 711 -8.75 4.13 12.89
N LEU A 712 -8.67 4.95 11.83
CA LEU A 712 -7.41 5.38 11.23
C LEU A 712 -6.49 6.04 12.26
N TYR A 713 -7.04 6.90 13.11
CA TYR A 713 -6.27 7.62 14.12
C TYR A 713 -5.64 6.69 15.15
N GLU A 714 -6.46 5.86 15.81
CA GLU A 714 -6.05 4.89 16.81
C GLU A 714 -5.03 3.92 16.22
N ARG A 715 -5.27 3.46 14.99
CA ARG A 715 -4.37 2.55 14.28
C ARG A 715 -3.00 3.17 14.03
N VAL A 716 -2.95 4.40 13.53
CA VAL A 716 -1.68 5.11 13.25
C VAL A 716 -0.95 5.44 14.56
N ARG A 717 -1.67 5.95 15.55
CA ARG A 717 -1.11 6.30 16.86
C ARG A 717 -0.44 5.09 17.51
N ASP A 718 -1.11 3.94 17.53
CA ASP A 718 -0.62 2.74 18.22
C ASP A 718 0.47 2.01 17.43
N ARG A 719 0.44 2.10 16.08
CA ARG A 719 1.55 1.73 15.20
C ARG A 719 2.82 2.53 15.50
N ASP A 720 2.71 3.83 15.79
CA ASP A 720 3.84 4.74 15.97
C ASP A 720 4.37 4.79 17.43
N MET A 721 3.85 3.95 18.33
CA MET A 721 4.21 3.86 19.77
C MET A 721 5.58 3.20 20.06
N LEU A 722 6.52 3.16 19.12
CA LEU A 722 7.84 2.56 19.32
C LEU A 722 8.78 3.48 20.13
N GLY A 723 8.54 3.53 21.44
CA GLY A 723 9.55 3.16 22.43
C GLY A 723 10.68 4.13 22.80
N ALA A 724 10.45 5.43 22.97
CA ALA A 724 11.33 6.20 23.87
C ALA A 724 10.67 7.36 24.62
N LYS A 725 11.51 8.09 25.36
CA LYS A 725 11.15 9.26 26.17
C LYS A 725 10.45 10.29 25.28
N ALA A 726 9.38 10.89 25.82
CA ALA A 726 8.55 11.91 25.17
C ALA A 726 9.33 13.13 24.66
N THR A 727 10.56 13.35 25.13
CA THR A 727 11.43 14.47 24.76
C THR A 727 12.35 14.18 23.56
N PHE A 728 12.37 12.95 23.02
CA PHE A 728 13.30 12.56 21.96
C PHE A 728 12.73 12.80 20.56
N THR A 729 13.29 13.76 19.82
CA THR A 729 12.83 14.21 18.50
C THR A 729 13.31 13.38 17.31
N GLY A 730 13.92 12.21 17.55
CA GLY A 730 14.61 11.48 16.49
C GLY A 730 15.97 12.12 16.18
N THR A 731 16.85 11.40 15.48
CA THR A 731 17.99 12.00 14.77
C THR A 731 17.78 11.83 13.26
N ALA A 732 18.53 12.55 12.44
CA ALA A 732 18.50 12.38 10.98
C ALA A 732 18.79 10.93 10.53
N SER A 733 19.47 10.13 11.37
CA SER A 733 19.77 8.71 11.10
C SER A 733 18.83 7.74 11.81
N HIS A 734 18.15 8.20 12.87
CA HIS A 734 17.24 7.42 13.70
C HIS A 734 15.91 8.18 13.90
N PRO A 735 14.98 8.07 12.94
CA PRO A 735 13.69 8.76 13.03
C PRO A 735 12.83 8.23 14.20
N PHE A 736 13.03 6.96 14.54
CA PHE A 736 12.61 6.35 15.80
C PHE A 736 13.68 6.59 16.84
N PRO A 737 13.28 6.74 18.11
CA PRO A 737 14.27 7.01 19.11
C PRO A 737 15.26 5.85 19.25
N VAL A 738 16.53 6.20 19.46
CA VAL A 738 17.48 5.26 20.05
C VAL A 738 16.94 4.96 21.44
N ASP A 739 16.61 3.71 21.73
CA ASP A 739 16.23 3.34 23.09
C ASP A 739 17.43 3.60 24.00
N ASP A 740 17.26 4.53 24.93
CA ASP A 740 18.32 5.05 25.75
C ASP A 740 18.16 4.49 27.17
N LEU A 741 18.61 3.25 27.36
CA LEU A 741 19.05 2.77 28.67
C LEU A 741 20.48 3.28 28.98
N GLY A 742 20.88 4.44 28.46
CA GLY A 742 22.18 5.09 28.65
C GLY A 742 22.26 6.08 29.81
N GLY A 743 21.19 6.33 30.56
CA GLY A 743 21.20 7.23 31.73
C GLY A 743 20.73 6.52 33.00
N ALA A 744 21.26 6.92 34.15
CA ALA A 744 21.02 6.35 35.49
C ALA A 744 19.57 6.54 36.04
N GLY A 745 18.53 6.28 35.23
CA GLY A 745 17.14 6.41 35.64
C GLY A 745 16.20 5.51 34.85
N THR A 746 15.58 4.59 35.59
CA THR A 746 14.31 3.84 35.48
C THR A 746 13.23 4.23 34.45
N VAL A 747 13.58 4.68 33.24
CA VAL A 747 12.57 4.99 32.22
C VAL A 747 12.99 4.36 30.90
N GLY A 748 12.60 3.10 30.71
CA GLY A 748 12.61 2.45 29.40
C GLY A 748 11.59 3.08 28.45
N ALA A 749 11.58 2.61 27.21
CA ALA A 749 10.53 2.83 26.22
C ALA A 749 9.13 3.00 26.84
N LYS A 750 8.60 4.24 26.92
CA LYS A 750 7.27 4.51 27.51
C LYS A 750 6.10 4.07 26.62
N GLY A 751 6.39 3.64 25.39
CA GLY A 751 5.35 3.28 24.42
C GLY A 751 4.47 4.46 24.02
N VAL A 752 4.97 5.69 23.94
CA VAL A 752 4.14 6.86 23.55
C VAL A 752 4.25 7.06 22.05
N GLY A 753 3.11 7.24 21.37
CA GLY A 753 3.01 7.47 19.93
C GLY A 753 3.79 8.71 19.53
N LYS A 754 4.52 8.64 18.43
CA LYS A 754 5.32 9.76 17.92
C LYS A 754 4.66 10.40 16.72
N GLY A 755 4.72 11.73 16.67
CA GLY A 755 4.25 12.54 15.56
C GLY A 755 3.20 13.55 16.01
N ASN A 756 2.97 14.56 15.18
CA ASN A 756 1.86 15.50 15.36
C ASN A 756 0.61 14.98 14.62
N PHE A 757 0.48 13.65 14.45
CA PHE A 757 -0.71 13.08 13.84
C PHE A 757 -1.86 13.22 14.82
N ASP A 758 -2.73 14.18 14.55
CA ASP A 758 -3.95 14.43 15.30
C ASP A 758 -5.16 13.88 14.56
N ARG A 759 -6.29 13.77 15.26
CA ARG A 759 -7.54 13.24 14.70
C ARG A 759 -7.98 13.96 13.42
N TYR A 760 -7.72 15.26 13.32
CA TYR A 760 -8.08 16.03 12.13
C TYR A 760 -7.20 15.76 10.90
N HIS A 761 -6.03 15.12 11.06
CA HIS A 761 -5.16 14.67 9.95
C HIS A 761 -5.66 13.40 9.24
N THR A 762 -6.73 12.79 9.76
CA THR A 762 -7.42 11.69 9.08
C THR A 762 -7.96 12.15 7.72
N PHE A 763 -8.40 13.40 7.62
CA PHE A 763 -8.62 14.11 6.36
C PHE A 763 -7.40 14.96 5.99
N LYS A 764 -7.16 15.11 4.68
CA LYS A 764 -6.11 15.99 4.15
C LYS A 764 -6.69 17.40 3.96
N PRO A 765 -5.88 18.46 4.07
CA PRO A 765 -6.38 19.83 3.92
C PRO A 765 -6.76 20.11 2.46
N TRP A 766 -7.72 21.00 2.27
CA TRP A 766 -7.94 21.63 0.98
C TRP A 766 -6.76 22.57 0.64
N PRO A 767 -6.20 22.51 -0.58
CA PRO A 767 -5.08 23.36 -0.95
C PRO A 767 -5.46 24.84 -1.08
N ASN A 768 -4.60 25.75 -0.62
CA ASN A 768 -4.85 27.19 -0.75
C ASN A 768 -5.06 27.64 -2.20
N ALA A 769 -4.29 27.07 -3.14
CA ALA A 769 -4.46 27.36 -4.57
C ALA A 769 -5.86 27.00 -5.10
N PHE A 770 -6.54 26.02 -4.51
CA PHE A 770 -7.92 25.70 -4.84
C PHE A 770 -8.89 26.68 -4.18
N LEU A 771 -8.69 26.98 -2.89
CA LEU A 771 -9.52 27.93 -2.14
C LEU A 771 -9.50 29.35 -2.72
N GLU A 772 -8.38 29.75 -3.33
CA GLU A 772 -8.21 31.04 -4.00
C GLU A 772 -8.97 31.16 -5.33
N LEU A 773 -9.36 30.03 -5.94
CA LEU A 773 -10.16 30.00 -7.16
C LEU A 773 -11.67 30.08 -6.90
N LEU A 774 -12.11 29.80 -5.68
CA LEU A 774 -13.53 29.75 -5.34
C LEU A 774 -14.11 31.16 -5.13
N THR A 775 -15.38 31.31 -5.51
CA THR A 775 -16.18 32.48 -5.20
C THR A 775 -17.29 32.15 -4.21
N ASP A 776 -17.86 33.17 -3.59
CA ASP A 776 -19.14 33.08 -2.88
C ASP A 776 -20.32 33.00 -3.86
N GLU A 777 -21.55 32.97 -3.34
CA GLU A 777 -22.78 32.92 -4.14
C GLU A 777 -23.00 34.15 -5.04
N ASN A 778 -22.35 35.28 -4.74
CA ASN A 778 -22.44 36.53 -5.48
C ASN A 778 -21.38 36.63 -6.59
N GLY A 779 -20.42 35.70 -6.62
CA GLY A 779 -19.30 35.71 -7.57
C GLY A 779 -18.07 36.47 -7.05
N ASP A 780 -18.08 36.92 -5.80
CA ASP A 780 -16.93 37.56 -5.17
C ASP A 780 -15.93 36.49 -4.68
N ALA A 781 -14.63 36.76 -4.77
CA ALA A 781 -13.62 35.83 -4.27
C ALA A 781 -13.81 35.58 -2.76
N LEU A 782 -13.65 34.32 -2.33
CA LEU A 782 -13.85 33.98 -0.90
C LEU A 782 -12.93 34.81 0.01
N ASP A 783 -13.52 35.42 1.03
CA ASP A 783 -12.79 36.08 2.11
C ASP A 783 -12.16 35.05 3.08
N ALA A 784 -11.52 35.53 4.14
CA ALA A 784 -10.88 34.64 5.12
C ALA A 784 -11.88 33.71 5.83
N ALA A 785 -13.12 34.16 6.07
CA ALA A 785 -14.15 33.38 6.72
C ALA A 785 -14.71 32.30 5.79
N GLY A 786 -14.94 32.63 4.52
CA GLY A 786 -15.36 31.70 3.48
C GLY A 786 -14.32 30.60 3.23
N LYS A 787 -13.03 30.96 3.17
CA LYS A 787 -11.93 29.98 3.06
C LYS A 787 -11.87 29.05 4.27
N ALA A 788 -12.01 29.59 5.49
CA ALA A 788 -12.02 28.79 6.72
C ALA A 788 -13.24 27.84 6.79
N ALA A 789 -14.41 28.29 6.32
CA ALA A 789 -15.62 27.45 6.27
C ALA A 789 -15.50 26.32 5.23
N PHE A 790 -14.79 26.55 4.13
CA PHE A 790 -14.53 25.52 3.13
C PHE A 790 -13.46 24.51 3.59
N GLN A 791 -12.49 24.94 4.39
CA GLN A 791 -11.45 24.07 4.92
C GLN A 791 -12.01 22.97 5.85
N ASN A 792 -11.23 21.91 6.03
CA ASN A 792 -11.53 20.87 7.01
C ASN A 792 -11.18 21.37 8.43
N PRO A 793 -11.99 21.06 9.48
CA PRO A 793 -11.73 21.46 10.85
C PRO A 793 -10.32 21.07 11.30
N GLY A 794 -9.62 21.98 11.98
CA GLY A 794 -8.26 21.78 12.50
C GLY A 794 -7.13 22.34 11.62
N TYR A 795 -7.41 22.75 10.38
CA TYR A 795 -6.43 23.27 9.41
C TYR A 795 -6.48 24.78 9.15
#